data_AF-A0A9X3C7C3-F1
#
_entry.id   AF-A0A9X3C7C3-F1
#
_cell.length_a   1.000
_cell.length_b   1.000
_cell.length_c   1.000
_cell.angle_alpha   90.00
_cell.angle_beta   90.00
_cell.angle_gamma   90.00
#
_symmetry.space_group_name_H-M   'P 1'
#
loop_
_entity.id
_entity.type
_entity.pdbx_description
1 polymer ?
#
loop_
_entity_poly.entity_id
_entity_poly.type
_entity_poly.pdbx_seq_one_letter_code
_entity_poly.pdbx_strand_id
1 'polypeptide(L)'
;MSTVFDFTYTLNSETSQNEVLNNAIAATAKKEYEPTSHFFVDESQLSSTVVANYTTDAFGPVTGSLTTKYRTTSKIRATVTDPVKVMAICNGQVLIQPQTGDATKVNLILKPSNTYSPLKIKYFIYRGVNKADLIGNNILKPLVNEGTGQPTFLAKLWKQYIAYNSTLIDPNTKAPLPLPTEFPSFLIGYDETQSDNTLIENYFTKKDINISYQIPLCTAGEHLGNFTGEIGLDIVLDHGDYQLQNQEELFKFDLKFAREKEHIFDTTAIPSSTPVKIKRYKEYIHQFMDAAAFWGSHMECGTIKTIATDSSTDATIKKGLKTNNDIFTKIVNKYQTQNKIYVYVQGENNRSYNYYDSTRKVFGFSSTGQLNETEASGWPIIIEELTVTASTPPKYKKGISFNLEYNIDTRIPEQERHVTVDVISPNNNTSHYPLLEKPVNPITPATVPAFLTNKTAPITTILQVNETKSCATFLILYGNLKQEFPLKNYYNNLFPANFNTNFLLPNAEIENMNLWATYDKSRMINLDAVVDIGASIQNKVVFDNGKESKDSGAAVPRKTRRLYMAILKRNSIHEVEYDRLNIDTITAGIAKSTTTREQYALNVYNNTDFSVFKGTFEDGLDTINSLSLIHKDSSLKKNSFFHLGITDEEYNTLMYNQINARGTIQTATTVTQNLPLEADNVFFHLEEDLTFTNRNVQKFKVGFRFEDATGNISTLFPTVTNEVFVYTVDGFYFFSKEYSAYQEYVVTDSTYIRNYEEKIGFDNIESTSNKRYEDWFIEKDINMKNKVDTFINALSQIDNNANFYNNVKTLVENSALSIWNQAISTVQANSNANPDDRPLYWARLKMQVALKSHPYFGGGNNAKDLDNLILLFEEKSRNYTSVINAPVGTNKILITGFDPFQLENDIEQWNPSGIAILSLHGKLINNTYIQTMIFPVRYKDFDKGYVEKYIFPHIANVKMIITVSQGRYRFDIERFASKFRTKTSTDNLNIKNTNHIFYLPNGNKIEQTSLSKIPEFLETTLPIAHMIPGTLGNNRVVYNQEYQSNISSLQYSSANSGINNLSAPAIGEIALNGSGGTYLSNEIFFRVAVLRNHLNLNDNLKSGHLHVPILDVNNYSLAANFIVETTKILKDAIQSL
;
A
#
# COMPACT_ATOMS: atom_id res chain seq x y z
N MET A 1 -41.47 -15.79 -25.11
CA MET A 1 -42.02 -14.61 -24.40
C MET A 1 -41.09 -14.06 -23.31
N SER A 2 -39.80 -14.45 -23.25
CA SER A 2 -38.88 -14.10 -22.16
C SER A 2 -37.82 -13.03 -22.49
N THR A 3 -38.06 -12.17 -23.49
CA THR A 3 -37.10 -11.12 -23.90
C THR A 3 -37.73 -9.75 -24.16
N VAL A 4 -38.99 -9.54 -23.74
CA VAL A 4 -39.79 -8.35 -24.13
C VAL A 4 -39.63 -7.18 -23.14
N PHE A 5 -38.93 -7.37 -22.01
CA PHE A 5 -38.74 -6.33 -20.99
C PHE A 5 -37.28 -6.25 -20.57
N ASP A 6 -36.39 -5.97 -21.51
CA ASP A 6 -35.12 -5.34 -21.16
C ASP A 6 -35.29 -3.86 -21.45
N PHE A 7 -35.64 -3.10 -20.41
CA PHE A 7 -35.49 -1.65 -20.37
C PHE A 7 -34.00 -1.33 -20.39
N THR A 8 -33.32 -1.66 -21.48
CA THR A 8 -32.08 -1.02 -21.84
C THR A 8 -32.47 0.41 -22.12
N TYR A 9 -32.31 1.24 -21.09
CA TYR A 9 -31.92 2.62 -21.27
C TYR A 9 -30.99 2.69 -22.48
N THR A 10 -30.97 3.81 -23.17
CA THR A 10 -29.73 4.29 -23.75
C THR A 10 -28.74 4.45 -22.59
N LEU A 11 -28.22 3.32 -22.12
CA LEU A 11 -26.92 3.15 -21.56
C LEU A 11 -26.07 3.89 -22.59
N ASN A 12 -25.36 4.94 -22.17
CA ASN A 12 -24.01 5.12 -22.69
C ASN A 12 -23.47 3.71 -22.85
N SER A 13 -23.12 3.30 -24.07
CA SER A 13 -22.64 1.99 -24.54
C SER A 13 -22.49 0.88 -23.48
N GLU A 14 -22.58 -0.39 -23.83
CA GLU A 14 -22.28 -1.51 -22.91
C GLU A 14 -20.92 -1.41 -22.13
N THR A 15 -20.10 -0.40 -22.41
CA THR A 15 -19.09 0.18 -21.52
C THR A 15 -19.58 0.77 -20.18
N SER A 16 -20.82 1.26 -19.98
CA SER A 16 -21.12 2.09 -18.79
C SER A 16 -21.49 1.36 -17.50
N GLN A 17 -21.94 0.10 -17.56
CA GLN A 17 -21.88 -0.77 -16.36
C GLN A 17 -20.43 -1.13 -16.00
N ASN A 18 -19.51 -0.97 -16.95
CA ASN A 18 -18.08 -1.13 -16.77
C ASN A 18 -17.33 0.21 -16.53
N GLU A 19 -17.99 1.39 -16.60
CA GLU A 19 -17.33 2.71 -16.57
C GLU A 19 -17.05 3.28 -15.18
N VAL A 20 -17.37 2.57 -14.09
CA VAL A 20 -16.92 2.99 -12.76
C VAL A 20 -15.45 2.57 -12.48
N LEU A 21 -14.83 1.82 -13.40
CA LEU A 21 -13.66 1.01 -13.06
C LEU A 21 -12.32 1.42 -13.70
N ASN A 22 -12.28 2.48 -14.52
CA ASN A 22 -11.06 2.91 -15.21
C ASN A 22 -10.53 4.26 -14.71
N ASN A 23 -10.34 4.39 -13.40
CA ASN A 23 -9.42 5.43 -12.92
C ASN A 23 -8.00 4.85 -12.97
N ALA A 24 -7.29 5.27 -14.02
CA ALA A 24 -5.86 5.12 -14.16
C ALA A 24 -5.15 5.58 -12.88
N ILE A 25 -4.13 4.82 -12.48
CA ILE A 25 -3.22 5.16 -11.38
C ILE A 25 -2.37 6.35 -11.83
N ALA A 26 -2.94 7.55 -11.78
CA ALA A 26 -2.14 8.75 -11.57
C ALA A 26 -1.78 8.77 -10.08
N ALA A 27 -0.51 9.01 -9.77
CA ALA A 27 -0.05 9.23 -8.40
C ALA A 27 -0.64 10.54 -7.85
N THR A 28 -1.92 10.53 -7.47
CA THR A 28 -2.56 11.61 -6.72
C THR A 28 -2.41 11.36 -5.23
N ALA A 29 -2.34 12.43 -4.43
CA ALA A 29 -2.23 12.38 -2.96
C ALA A 29 -3.33 11.49 -2.33
N LYS A 30 -3.10 11.01 -1.09
CA LYS A 30 -4.11 10.24 -0.32
C LYS A 30 -5.41 11.03 -0.34
N LYS A 31 -6.48 10.46 -0.89
CA LYS A 31 -7.74 11.19 -1.09
C LYS A 31 -8.29 11.61 0.28
N GLU A 32 -8.31 12.91 0.54
CA GLU A 32 -8.86 13.45 1.78
C GLU A 32 -10.37 13.19 1.84
N TYR A 33 -10.88 13.02 3.06
CA TYR A 33 -12.31 12.80 3.29
C TYR A 33 -13.08 14.10 3.02
N GLU A 34 -13.63 14.22 1.81
CA GLU A 34 -14.38 15.39 1.36
C GLU A 34 -15.78 14.98 0.83
N PRO A 35 -16.70 14.58 1.72
CA PRO A 35 -17.99 14.06 1.31
C PRO A 35 -18.85 15.16 0.67
N THR A 36 -19.58 14.79 -0.39
CA THR A 36 -20.55 15.67 -1.07
C THR A 36 -21.89 14.96 -1.17
N SER A 37 -22.93 15.58 -0.60
CA SER A 37 -24.28 15.02 -0.53
C SER A 37 -25.36 16.08 -0.74
N HIS A 38 -26.59 15.63 -0.98
CA HIS A 38 -27.80 16.43 -0.80
C HIS A 38 -28.52 15.96 0.47
N PHE A 39 -29.07 16.89 1.25
CA PHE A 39 -29.84 16.56 2.44
C PHE A 39 -31.15 15.89 2.06
N PHE A 40 -31.52 14.85 2.79
CA PHE A 40 -32.49 13.87 2.30
C PHE A 40 -33.96 14.26 2.49
N VAL A 41 -34.23 15.43 3.09
CA VAL A 41 -35.55 15.98 3.31
C VAL A 41 -35.51 17.52 3.26
N ASP A 42 -36.67 18.18 3.22
CA ASP A 42 -36.76 19.64 3.38
C ASP A 42 -36.44 20.05 4.83
N GLU A 43 -35.26 20.61 5.06
CA GLU A 43 -34.77 20.98 6.40
C GLU A 43 -35.60 22.09 7.07
N SER A 44 -36.30 22.90 6.27
CA SER A 44 -37.12 24.01 6.77
C SER A 44 -38.41 23.54 7.44
N GLN A 45 -38.83 22.31 7.17
CA GLN A 45 -40.06 21.68 7.68
C GLN A 45 -39.80 20.66 8.80
N LEU A 46 -38.60 20.66 9.39
CA LEU A 46 -38.20 19.73 10.45
C LEU A 46 -38.24 20.35 11.84
N SER A 47 -38.83 19.60 12.78
CA SER A 47 -38.95 20.02 14.18
C SER A 47 -37.58 20.14 14.84
N SER A 48 -37.47 21.02 15.83
CA SER A 48 -36.33 21.00 16.76
C SER A 48 -36.28 19.69 17.53
N THR A 49 -35.11 19.36 18.08
CA THR A 49 -34.94 18.23 18.99
C THR A 49 -35.80 18.40 20.26
N VAL A 50 -36.25 17.27 20.81
CA VAL A 50 -37.11 17.21 22.00
C VAL A 50 -36.53 16.12 22.88
N VAL A 51 -36.08 16.49 24.08
CA VAL A 51 -35.35 15.58 24.99
C VAL A 51 -36.08 14.26 25.22
N ALA A 52 -37.41 14.29 25.37
CA ALA A 52 -38.22 13.10 25.57
C ALA A 52 -38.15 12.08 24.40
N ASN A 53 -37.89 12.54 23.18
CA ASN A 53 -37.80 11.68 22.00
C ASN A 53 -36.43 10.99 21.89
N TYR A 54 -35.45 11.33 22.73
CA TYR A 54 -34.16 10.64 22.72
C TYR A 54 -34.32 9.12 22.85
N THR A 55 -35.23 8.65 23.70
CA THR A 55 -35.44 7.22 23.94
C THR A 55 -35.99 6.47 22.71
N THR A 56 -36.73 7.16 21.84
CA THR A 56 -37.41 6.58 20.67
C THR A 56 -36.68 6.82 19.34
N ASP A 57 -35.83 7.85 19.29
CA ASP A 57 -35.27 8.38 18.03
C ASP A 57 -33.74 8.29 17.95
N ALA A 58 -33.04 8.13 19.07
CA ALA A 58 -31.58 8.14 19.10
C ALA A 58 -30.96 6.84 18.54
N PHE A 59 -29.91 7.00 17.74
CA PHE A 59 -28.98 5.93 17.35
C PHE A 59 -28.13 5.53 18.56
N GLY A 60 -28.01 4.23 18.82
CA GLY A 60 -27.28 3.71 19.97
C GLY A 60 -28.07 2.72 20.83
N PRO A 61 -27.56 2.41 22.04
CA PRO A 61 -28.25 1.57 23.01
C PRO A 61 -29.65 2.08 23.34
N VAL A 62 -30.66 1.20 23.29
CA VAL A 62 -32.05 1.59 23.51
C VAL A 62 -32.32 1.76 25.00
N THR A 63 -32.87 2.91 25.40
CA THR A 63 -33.23 3.21 26.80
C THR A 63 -34.18 2.15 27.36
N GLY A 64 -33.88 1.63 28.55
CA GLY A 64 -34.60 0.51 29.16
C GLY A 64 -34.14 -0.88 28.69
N SER A 65 -33.22 -0.97 27.73
CA SER A 65 -32.63 -2.22 27.22
C SER A 65 -31.19 -2.03 26.74
N LEU A 66 -30.42 -1.23 27.50
CA LEU A 66 -29.12 -0.71 27.06
C LEU A 66 -28.10 -1.80 26.69
N THR A 67 -28.15 -2.97 27.33
CA THR A 67 -27.19 -4.07 27.10
C THR A 67 -27.63 -5.06 26.02
N THR A 68 -28.91 -5.04 25.62
CA THR A 68 -29.52 -6.06 24.75
C THR A 68 -30.09 -5.51 23.45
N LYS A 69 -30.40 -4.21 23.39
CA LYS A 69 -30.96 -3.56 22.19
C LYS A 69 -30.12 -2.37 21.72
N TYR A 70 -29.83 -2.31 20.43
CA TYR A 70 -29.11 -1.22 19.78
C TYR A 70 -29.85 -0.75 18.53
N ARG A 71 -30.27 0.52 18.50
CA ARG A 71 -30.97 1.11 17.35
C ARG A 71 -29.96 1.64 16.34
N THR A 72 -30.14 1.28 15.07
CA THR A 72 -29.34 1.83 13.95
C THR A 72 -30.09 2.88 13.14
N THR A 73 -31.42 2.93 13.24
CA THR A 73 -32.23 3.90 12.51
C THR A 73 -32.26 5.23 13.23
N SER A 74 -31.71 6.27 12.60
CA SER A 74 -31.77 7.65 13.08
C SER A 74 -33.07 8.30 12.62
N LYS A 75 -33.86 8.87 13.53
CA LYS A 75 -35.17 9.47 13.19
C LYS A 75 -35.17 10.98 13.27
N ILE A 76 -35.93 11.61 12.37
CA ILE A 76 -36.30 13.03 12.41
C ILE A 76 -37.82 13.17 12.21
N ARG A 77 -38.36 14.33 12.58
CA ARG A 77 -39.82 14.59 12.62
C ARG A 77 -40.18 15.89 11.91
N ALA A 78 -41.36 15.90 11.30
CA ALA A 78 -41.92 17.09 10.65
C ALA A 78 -42.46 18.10 11.68
N THR A 79 -42.36 19.41 11.42
CA THR A 79 -43.02 20.46 12.21
C THR A 79 -44.51 20.57 11.95
N VAL A 80 -44.96 20.09 10.79
CA VAL A 80 -46.30 20.27 10.25
C VAL A 80 -46.98 18.92 10.04
N THR A 81 -48.31 18.94 9.98
CA THR A 81 -49.10 17.77 9.59
C THR A 81 -49.02 17.47 8.10
N ASP A 82 -48.61 18.45 7.29
CA ASP A 82 -48.52 18.30 5.84
C ASP A 82 -47.31 17.42 5.43
N PRO A 83 -47.40 16.69 4.30
CA PRO A 83 -46.30 15.87 3.80
C PRO A 83 -45.04 16.70 3.50
N VAL A 84 -43.90 16.25 4.01
CA VAL A 84 -42.56 16.84 3.81
C VAL A 84 -41.83 16.07 2.72
N LYS A 85 -41.13 16.77 1.82
CA LYS A 85 -40.42 16.15 0.68
C LYS A 85 -39.25 15.28 1.15
N VAL A 86 -39.05 14.16 0.45
CA VAL A 86 -37.91 13.24 0.58
C VAL A 86 -37.08 13.34 -0.70
N MET A 87 -35.78 13.58 -0.55
CA MET A 87 -34.83 13.85 -1.61
C MET A 87 -33.74 12.77 -1.67
N ALA A 88 -33.25 12.45 -2.87
CA ALA A 88 -32.13 11.54 -3.03
C ALA A 88 -30.82 12.16 -2.48
N ILE A 89 -30.16 11.47 -1.54
CA ILE A 89 -28.90 11.93 -0.93
C ILE A 89 -27.77 12.06 -1.95
N CYS A 90 -27.70 11.14 -2.90
CA CYS A 90 -26.67 11.11 -3.94
C CYS A 90 -27.20 10.47 -5.22
N ASN A 91 -26.37 10.49 -6.26
CA ASN A 91 -26.62 9.68 -7.44
C ASN A 91 -26.56 8.20 -7.05
N GLY A 92 -27.46 7.40 -7.62
CA GLY A 92 -27.54 5.98 -7.27
C GLY A 92 -28.74 5.28 -7.90
N GLN A 93 -28.98 4.06 -7.44
CA GLN A 93 -30.15 3.25 -7.81
C GLN A 93 -31.07 3.10 -6.59
N VAL A 94 -32.39 3.19 -6.78
CA VAL A 94 -33.38 3.14 -5.68
C VAL A 94 -34.28 1.93 -5.83
N LEU A 95 -34.16 0.99 -4.90
CA LEU A 95 -35.10 -0.12 -4.73
C LEU A 95 -36.23 0.29 -3.77
N ILE A 96 -37.48 0.04 -4.14
CA ILE A 96 -38.65 0.35 -3.31
C ILE A 96 -39.17 -0.95 -2.68
N GLN A 97 -39.43 -0.93 -1.36
CA GLN A 97 -39.93 -2.08 -0.61
C GLN A 97 -41.11 -1.69 0.29
N PRO A 98 -42.08 -2.59 0.53
CA PRO A 98 -43.14 -2.35 1.52
C PRO A 98 -42.56 -2.15 2.92
N GLN A 99 -43.28 -1.43 3.79
CA GLN A 99 -42.91 -1.31 5.20
C GLN A 99 -43.71 -2.29 6.06
N THR A 100 -43.02 -3.20 6.76
CA THR A 100 -43.64 -4.13 7.70
C THR A 100 -44.22 -3.37 8.88
N GLY A 101 -45.49 -3.65 9.20
CA GLY A 101 -46.22 -3.01 10.29
C GLY A 101 -46.94 -1.71 9.93
N ASP A 102 -46.72 -1.14 8.74
CA ASP A 102 -47.44 0.05 8.25
C ASP A 102 -47.67 -0.02 6.74
N ALA A 103 -48.87 -0.47 6.35
CA ALA A 103 -49.24 -0.61 4.94
C ALA A 103 -49.39 0.74 4.19
N THR A 104 -49.37 1.86 4.91
CA THR A 104 -49.44 3.21 4.31
C THR A 104 -48.07 3.74 3.90
N LYS A 105 -47.00 3.01 4.22
CA LYS A 105 -45.62 3.42 4.03
C LYS A 105 -44.82 2.44 3.17
N VAL A 106 -43.75 2.95 2.59
CA VAL A 106 -42.70 2.20 1.91
C VAL A 106 -41.33 2.61 2.43
N ASN A 107 -40.36 1.72 2.26
CA ASN A 107 -38.95 2.00 2.48
C ASN A 107 -38.24 2.13 1.13
N LEU A 108 -37.32 3.10 1.03
CA LEU A 108 -36.48 3.29 -0.16
C LEU A 108 -35.06 2.86 0.18
N ILE A 109 -34.45 2.01 -0.64
CA ILE A 109 -33.08 1.53 -0.48
C ILE A 109 -32.27 2.12 -1.63
N LEU A 110 -31.46 3.13 -1.34
CA LEU A 110 -30.60 3.79 -2.31
C LEU A 110 -29.20 3.19 -2.25
N LYS A 111 -28.76 2.53 -3.34
CA LYS A 111 -27.37 2.12 -3.56
C LYS A 111 -26.60 3.24 -4.27
N PRO A 112 -25.60 3.88 -3.63
CA PRO A 112 -24.87 5.00 -4.22
C PRO A 112 -24.06 4.60 -5.46
N SER A 113 -23.96 5.50 -6.44
CA SER A 113 -22.96 5.42 -7.53
C SER A 113 -21.69 6.20 -7.20
N ASN A 114 -21.78 7.17 -6.29
CA ASN A 114 -20.65 7.99 -5.84
C ASN A 114 -19.94 7.34 -4.65
N THR A 115 -18.63 7.59 -4.50
CA THR A 115 -17.85 7.13 -3.34
C THR A 115 -17.67 8.24 -2.30
N TYR A 116 -17.77 7.89 -1.02
CA TYR A 116 -17.55 8.78 0.13
C TYR A 116 -16.16 8.58 0.76
N SER A 117 -15.15 8.34 -0.09
CA SER A 117 -13.80 7.90 0.30
C SER A 117 -13.18 8.75 1.42
N PRO A 118 -12.53 8.14 2.43
CA PRO A 118 -12.25 6.71 2.57
C PRO A 118 -13.42 5.87 3.10
N LEU A 119 -14.55 6.47 3.50
CA LEU A 119 -15.75 5.74 3.89
C LEU A 119 -16.49 5.22 2.65
N LYS A 120 -16.84 3.94 2.62
CA LYS A 120 -17.72 3.41 1.58
C LYS A 120 -19.11 3.19 2.15
N ILE A 121 -20.13 3.71 1.46
CA ILE A 121 -21.53 3.56 1.83
C ILE A 121 -22.15 2.52 0.91
N LYS A 122 -22.73 1.47 1.50
CA LYS A 122 -23.43 0.41 0.76
C LYS A 122 -24.83 0.84 0.40
N TYR A 123 -25.60 1.28 1.39
CA TYR A 123 -26.99 1.72 1.22
C TYR A 123 -27.32 2.92 2.11
N PHE A 124 -28.15 3.82 1.59
CA PHE A 124 -28.99 4.70 2.40
C PHE A 124 -30.41 4.13 2.41
N ILE A 125 -30.96 3.82 3.58
CA ILE A 125 -32.31 3.27 3.71
C ILE A 125 -33.23 4.30 4.37
N TYR A 126 -34.20 4.78 3.60
CA TYR A 126 -35.21 5.74 4.01
C TYR A 126 -36.42 4.94 4.51
N ARG A 127 -36.78 5.08 5.79
CA ARG A 127 -37.88 4.33 6.40
C ARG A 127 -39.07 5.22 6.67
N GLY A 128 -40.23 4.92 6.06
CA GLY A 128 -41.48 5.63 6.33
C GLY A 128 -41.92 6.66 5.29
N VAL A 129 -41.56 6.45 4.01
CA VAL A 129 -42.04 7.27 2.88
C VAL A 129 -43.51 6.92 2.59
N ASN A 130 -44.35 7.90 2.29
CA ASN A 130 -45.78 7.70 2.03
C ASN A 130 -46.00 6.82 0.79
N LYS A 131 -46.63 5.66 0.94
CA LYS A 131 -46.95 4.73 -0.17
C LYS A 131 -47.89 5.39 -1.18
N ALA A 132 -48.88 6.14 -0.70
CA ALA A 132 -49.92 6.76 -1.52
C ALA A 132 -49.38 7.81 -2.52
N ASP A 133 -48.14 8.28 -2.33
CA ASP A 133 -47.48 9.18 -3.26
C ASP A 133 -46.93 8.43 -4.47
N LEU A 134 -46.59 7.15 -4.31
CA LEU A 134 -45.82 6.34 -5.27
C LEU A 134 -46.63 5.20 -5.90
N ILE A 135 -47.36 4.43 -5.10
CA ILE A 135 -47.92 3.13 -5.50
C ILE A 135 -49.37 3.00 -4.98
N GLY A 136 -50.27 2.54 -5.84
CA GLY A 136 -51.64 2.15 -5.49
C GLY A 136 -52.02 0.86 -6.22
N ASN A 137 -52.59 -0.12 -5.50
CA ASN A 137 -52.97 -1.43 -6.05
C ASN A 137 -51.85 -2.13 -6.84
N ASN A 138 -50.61 -2.10 -6.33
CA ASN A 138 -49.41 -2.65 -7.00
C ASN A 138 -49.10 -2.03 -8.38
N ILE A 139 -49.65 -0.85 -8.67
CA ILE A 139 -49.41 -0.06 -9.87
C ILE A 139 -48.74 1.25 -9.44
N LEU A 140 -47.74 1.69 -10.20
CA LEU A 140 -47.11 2.99 -10.02
C LEU A 140 -48.13 4.09 -10.29
N LYS A 141 -48.24 5.08 -9.40
CA LYS A 141 -49.24 6.15 -9.52
C LYS A 141 -49.02 6.96 -10.80
N PRO A 142 -50.04 7.20 -11.63
CA PRO A 142 -49.90 7.97 -12.87
C PRO A 142 -49.66 9.46 -12.60
N LEU A 143 -49.03 10.13 -13.56
CA LEU A 143 -48.88 11.58 -13.58
C LEU A 143 -50.25 12.25 -13.77
N VAL A 144 -50.72 13.01 -12.77
CA VAL A 144 -52.05 13.64 -12.86
C VAL A 144 -51.95 15.11 -13.29
N ASN A 145 -50.81 15.79 -13.10
CA ASN A 145 -50.36 17.06 -13.69
C ASN A 145 -48.97 17.39 -13.07
N GLU A 146 -48.01 17.94 -13.83
CA GLU A 146 -46.63 18.23 -13.37
C GLU A 146 -46.49 19.30 -12.25
N GLY A 147 -47.58 19.73 -11.61
CA GLY A 147 -47.54 20.79 -10.61
C GLY A 147 -48.53 20.58 -9.48
N THR A 148 -48.10 19.85 -8.44
CA THR A 148 -48.35 20.06 -6.99
C THR A 148 -48.17 18.74 -6.22
N GLY A 149 -47.03 18.57 -5.55
CA GLY A 149 -46.81 17.51 -4.55
C GLY A 149 -46.39 16.11 -5.03
N GLN A 150 -46.51 15.78 -6.33
CA GLN A 150 -46.05 14.49 -6.85
C GLN A 150 -44.51 14.43 -7.00
N PRO A 151 -43.87 13.29 -6.69
CA PRO A 151 -42.43 13.10 -6.86
C PRO A 151 -41.97 13.23 -8.31
N THR A 152 -40.96 14.07 -8.57
CA THR A 152 -40.35 14.20 -9.92
C THR A 152 -39.77 12.88 -10.41
N PHE A 153 -39.37 12.02 -9.48
CA PHE A 153 -38.92 10.66 -9.75
C PHE A 153 -39.97 9.83 -10.51
N LEU A 154 -41.26 9.91 -10.12
CA LEU A 154 -42.33 9.21 -10.83
C LEU A 154 -42.52 9.73 -12.25
N ALA A 155 -42.41 11.05 -12.42
CA ALA A 155 -42.57 11.67 -13.73
C ALA A 155 -41.53 11.14 -14.71
N LYS A 156 -40.28 11.04 -14.24
CA LYS A 156 -39.17 10.46 -14.98
C LYS A 156 -39.41 8.99 -15.34
N LEU A 157 -39.87 8.17 -14.39
CA LEU A 157 -40.12 6.74 -14.62
C LEU A 157 -41.23 6.51 -15.65
N TRP A 158 -42.36 7.20 -15.52
CA TRP A 158 -43.46 7.10 -16.49
C TRP A 158 -43.04 7.55 -17.88
N LYS A 159 -42.31 8.68 -17.98
CA LYS A 159 -41.79 9.16 -19.26
C LYS A 159 -40.89 8.13 -19.92
N GLN A 160 -39.99 7.50 -19.16
CA GLN A 160 -39.11 6.44 -19.67
C GLN A 160 -39.90 5.19 -20.06
N TYR A 161 -40.87 4.79 -19.24
CA TYR A 161 -41.72 3.63 -19.47
C TYR A 161 -42.53 3.73 -20.77
N ILE A 162 -43.16 4.88 -20.98
CA ILE A 162 -43.91 5.17 -22.21
C ILE A 162 -42.96 5.24 -23.42
N ALA A 163 -41.80 5.88 -23.28
CA ALA A 163 -40.83 5.99 -24.37
C ALA A 163 -40.36 4.62 -24.86
N TYR A 164 -40.01 3.69 -23.97
CA TYR A 164 -39.63 2.33 -24.34
C TYR A 164 -40.76 1.58 -25.05
N ASN A 165 -41.96 1.57 -24.47
CA ASN A 165 -43.09 0.85 -25.04
C ASN A 165 -43.53 1.43 -26.40
N SER A 166 -43.28 2.72 -26.66
CA SER A 166 -43.56 3.34 -27.96
C SER A 166 -42.70 2.79 -29.10
N THR A 167 -41.56 2.14 -28.79
CA THR A 167 -40.67 1.50 -29.76
C THR A 167 -41.03 0.05 -30.06
N LEU A 168 -41.90 -0.57 -29.24
CA LEU A 168 -42.26 -1.96 -29.38
C LEU A 168 -43.28 -2.13 -30.52
N ILE A 169 -43.02 -3.10 -31.38
CA ILE A 169 -43.90 -3.50 -32.48
C ILE A 169 -44.34 -4.95 -32.30
N ASP A 170 -45.53 -5.26 -32.77
CA ASP A 170 -46.02 -6.63 -32.88
C ASP A 170 -45.09 -7.42 -33.83
N PRO A 171 -44.50 -8.54 -33.38
CA PRO A 171 -43.54 -9.28 -34.18
C PRO A 171 -44.15 -9.87 -35.47
N ASN A 172 -45.46 -10.12 -35.49
CA ASN A 172 -46.20 -10.69 -36.61
C ASN A 172 -46.76 -9.62 -37.55
N THR A 173 -47.37 -8.56 -37.00
CA THR A 173 -48.03 -7.53 -37.82
C THR A 173 -47.15 -6.32 -38.14
N LYS A 174 -46.00 -6.20 -37.47
CA LYS A 174 -45.07 -5.03 -37.52
C LYS A 174 -45.72 -3.69 -37.15
N ALA A 175 -46.95 -3.71 -36.64
CA ALA A 175 -47.63 -2.51 -36.15
C ALA A 175 -47.14 -2.13 -34.74
N PRO A 176 -47.11 -0.84 -34.38
CA PRO A 176 -46.84 -0.42 -33.00
C PRO A 176 -47.81 -1.07 -32.01
N LEU A 177 -47.29 -1.56 -30.89
CA LEU A 177 -48.15 -2.04 -29.81
C LEU A 177 -48.86 -0.86 -29.10
N PRO A 178 -50.06 -1.07 -28.55
CA PRO A 178 -50.72 -0.05 -27.73
C PRO A 178 -49.84 0.37 -26.55
N LEU A 179 -49.76 1.67 -26.28
CA LEU A 179 -49.05 2.15 -25.11
C LEU A 179 -49.72 1.65 -23.82
N PRO A 180 -48.94 1.20 -22.83
CA PRO A 180 -49.48 0.71 -21.57
C PRO A 180 -50.14 1.85 -20.78
N THR A 181 -51.31 1.57 -20.20
CA THR A 181 -52.03 2.49 -19.30
C THR A 181 -51.71 2.25 -17.83
N GLU A 182 -51.01 1.16 -17.51
CA GLU A 182 -50.61 0.76 -16.17
C GLU A 182 -49.10 0.47 -16.15
N PHE A 183 -48.46 0.81 -15.04
CA PHE A 183 -47.05 0.49 -14.78
C PHE A 183 -47.00 -0.42 -13.55
N PRO A 184 -46.86 -1.75 -13.73
CA PRO A 184 -46.73 -2.69 -12.62
C PRO A 184 -45.51 -2.39 -11.73
N SER A 185 -45.73 -2.23 -10.43
CA SER A 185 -44.69 -1.79 -9.49
C SER A 185 -43.55 -2.81 -9.27
N PHE A 186 -43.77 -4.10 -9.55
CA PHE A 186 -42.72 -5.13 -9.47
C PHE A 186 -41.57 -4.87 -10.45
N LEU A 187 -41.83 -4.16 -11.55
CA LEU A 187 -40.81 -3.79 -12.54
C LEU A 187 -39.74 -2.86 -11.96
N ILE A 188 -40.03 -2.16 -10.86
CA ILE A 188 -39.07 -1.32 -10.12
C ILE A 188 -38.72 -1.93 -8.75
N GLY A 189 -38.99 -3.22 -8.58
CA GLY A 189 -38.62 -4.01 -7.41
C GLY A 189 -39.63 -4.01 -6.27
N TYR A 190 -40.74 -3.28 -6.34
CA TYR A 190 -41.78 -3.34 -5.32
C TYR A 190 -42.73 -4.52 -5.56
N ASP A 191 -42.70 -5.52 -4.70
CA ASP A 191 -43.64 -6.64 -4.73
C ASP A 191 -43.79 -7.27 -3.34
N GLU A 192 -45.03 -7.30 -2.84
CA GLU A 192 -45.37 -7.80 -1.50
C GLU A 192 -45.23 -9.33 -1.39
N THR A 193 -45.11 -10.04 -2.51
CA THR A 193 -44.95 -11.51 -2.55
C THR A 193 -43.50 -11.98 -2.50
N GLN A 194 -42.53 -11.05 -2.58
CA GLN A 194 -41.11 -11.39 -2.53
C GLN A 194 -40.73 -11.97 -1.16
N SER A 195 -39.88 -13.01 -1.18
CA SER A 195 -39.34 -13.62 0.02
C SER A 195 -38.51 -12.64 0.84
N ASP A 196 -38.83 -12.54 2.13
CA ASP A 196 -38.10 -11.74 3.13
C ASP A 196 -36.61 -12.13 3.24
N ASN A 197 -36.27 -13.38 2.94
CA ASN A 197 -34.89 -13.89 3.02
C ASN A 197 -34.02 -13.51 1.80
N THR A 198 -34.59 -12.83 0.80
CA THR A 198 -33.85 -12.39 -0.39
C THR A 198 -32.87 -11.27 0.00
N LEU A 199 -31.59 -11.43 -0.34
CA LEU A 199 -30.59 -10.38 -0.10
C LEU A 199 -30.89 -9.14 -0.95
N ILE A 200 -30.74 -7.94 -0.37
CA ILE A 200 -30.89 -6.67 -1.09
C ILE A 200 -29.98 -6.63 -2.33
N GLU A 201 -28.72 -7.08 -2.16
CA GLU A 201 -27.71 -7.06 -3.21
C GLU A 201 -28.09 -7.89 -4.44
N ASN A 202 -28.90 -8.94 -4.29
CA ASN A 202 -29.38 -9.76 -5.40
C ASN A 202 -30.22 -8.96 -6.40
N TYR A 203 -30.91 -7.90 -5.96
CA TYR A 203 -31.63 -6.99 -6.86
C TYR A 203 -30.68 -6.08 -7.66
N PHE A 204 -29.58 -5.66 -7.05
CA PHE A 204 -28.61 -4.78 -7.72
C PHE A 204 -27.70 -5.58 -8.66
N THR A 205 -27.38 -6.83 -8.36
CA THR A 205 -26.56 -7.72 -9.19
C THR A 205 -27.35 -8.63 -10.13
N LYS A 206 -28.69 -8.64 -10.01
CA LYS A 206 -29.60 -9.55 -10.73
C LYS A 206 -29.35 -11.05 -10.47
N LYS A 207 -28.82 -11.40 -9.30
CA LYS A 207 -28.52 -12.79 -8.90
C LYS A 207 -29.75 -13.50 -8.33
N ASP A 208 -30.04 -14.71 -8.82
CA ASP A 208 -31.12 -15.60 -8.34
C ASP A 208 -32.54 -14.99 -8.39
N ILE A 209 -32.77 -13.97 -9.22
CA ILE A 209 -34.10 -13.36 -9.44
C ILE A 209 -34.61 -13.73 -10.84
N ASN A 210 -35.68 -14.52 -10.89
CA ASN A 210 -36.29 -15.03 -12.14
C ASN A 210 -37.34 -14.09 -12.77
N ILE A 211 -37.56 -12.91 -12.18
CA ILE A 211 -38.55 -11.92 -12.65
C ILE A 211 -37.81 -10.81 -13.39
N SER A 212 -38.37 -10.31 -14.50
CA SER A 212 -37.85 -9.14 -15.19
C SER A 212 -38.18 -7.86 -14.41
N TYR A 213 -37.15 -7.12 -14.00
CA TYR A 213 -37.26 -5.81 -13.35
C TYR A 213 -36.05 -4.94 -13.73
N GLN A 214 -36.14 -3.64 -13.44
CA GLN A 214 -35.06 -2.70 -13.60
C GLN A 214 -35.07 -1.70 -12.45
N ILE A 215 -34.00 -1.71 -11.63
CA ILE A 215 -33.91 -0.78 -10.51
C ILE A 215 -33.61 0.63 -11.04
N PRO A 216 -34.49 1.61 -10.76
CA PRO A 216 -34.40 2.95 -11.32
C PRO A 216 -33.21 3.76 -10.79
N LEU A 217 -32.61 4.57 -11.66
CA LEU A 217 -31.56 5.52 -11.29
C LEU A 217 -32.18 6.79 -10.68
N CYS A 218 -31.46 7.43 -9.76
CA CYS A 218 -31.78 8.74 -9.22
C CYS A 218 -30.58 9.68 -9.28
N THR A 219 -30.84 10.99 -9.32
CA THR A 219 -29.79 12.01 -9.17
C THR A 219 -29.87 12.66 -7.79
N ALA A 220 -28.74 13.08 -7.24
CA ALA A 220 -28.70 13.83 -5.97
C ALA A 220 -29.65 15.03 -6.02
N GLY A 221 -30.48 15.20 -4.98
CA GLY A 221 -31.51 16.24 -4.92
C GLY A 221 -32.78 15.95 -5.72
N GLU A 222 -32.95 14.75 -6.28
CA GLU A 222 -34.22 14.37 -6.92
C GLU A 222 -35.32 14.10 -5.90
N HIS A 223 -36.54 14.61 -6.13
CA HIS A 223 -37.69 14.41 -5.25
C HIS A 223 -38.22 12.98 -5.41
N LEU A 224 -37.96 12.14 -4.41
CA LEU A 224 -38.26 10.70 -4.41
C LEU A 224 -39.64 10.36 -3.84
N GLY A 225 -40.19 11.19 -2.96
CA GLY A 225 -41.41 10.90 -2.21
C GLY A 225 -41.72 11.99 -1.19
N ASN A 226 -42.73 11.78 -0.37
CA ASN A 226 -42.95 12.59 0.83
C ASN A 226 -43.10 11.70 2.06
N PHE A 227 -42.95 12.27 3.25
CA PHE A 227 -43.24 11.60 4.51
C PHE A 227 -44.12 12.48 5.40
N THR A 228 -44.83 11.85 6.34
CA THR A 228 -45.68 12.52 7.32
C THR A 228 -45.37 11.98 8.71
N GLY A 229 -45.23 12.87 9.69
CA GLY A 229 -44.92 12.54 11.08
C GLY A 229 -43.43 12.34 11.33
N GLU A 230 -42.91 11.15 11.02
CA GLU A 230 -41.51 10.76 11.23
C GLU A 230 -40.94 10.03 10.01
N ILE A 231 -39.63 10.14 9.81
CA ILE A 231 -38.87 9.35 8.83
C ILE A 231 -37.56 8.87 9.48
N GLY A 232 -37.21 7.63 9.21
CA GLY A 232 -35.95 7.02 9.64
C GLY A 232 -34.92 6.99 8.51
N LEU A 233 -33.65 7.04 8.89
CA LEU A 233 -32.52 6.86 7.99
C LEU A 233 -31.52 5.86 8.61
N ASP A 234 -31.24 4.78 7.89
CA ASP A 234 -30.03 3.97 8.14
C ASP A 234 -28.96 4.32 7.11
N ILE A 235 -27.72 4.44 7.58
CA ILE A 235 -26.53 4.58 6.75
C ILE A 235 -25.69 3.33 6.92
N VAL A 236 -25.68 2.49 5.90
CA VAL A 236 -25.00 1.19 5.91
C VAL A 236 -23.63 1.33 5.26
N LEU A 237 -22.58 0.95 5.99
CA LEU A 237 -21.20 0.95 5.49
C LEU A 237 -20.95 -0.27 4.60
N ASP A 238 -20.13 -0.08 3.57
CA ASP A 238 -19.77 -1.13 2.64
C ASP A 238 -18.49 -1.84 3.08
N HIS A 239 -18.63 -3.11 3.44
CA HIS A 239 -17.52 -4.00 3.77
C HIS A 239 -17.20 -5.00 2.65
N GLY A 240 -17.79 -4.83 1.46
CA GLY A 240 -17.52 -5.65 0.27
C GLY A 240 -18.74 -6.33 -0.32
N ASP A 241 -18.52 -6.87 -1.53
CA ASP A 241 -19.54 -7.50 -2.38
C ASP A 241 -19.43 -9.03 -2.38
N TYR A 242 -19.38 -9.63 -1.19
CA TYR A 242 -19.27 -11.08 -1.02
C TYR A 242 -20.48 -11.68 -0.28
N GLN A 243 -20.64 -12.99 -0.41
CA GLN A 243 -21.51 -13.83 0.42
C GLN A 243 -20.63 -14.85 1.13
N LEU A 244 -20.90 -15.12 2.40
CA LEU A 244 -20.26 -16.24 3.08
C LEU A 244 -21.00 -17.51 2.66
N GLN A 245 -20.24 -18.58 2.42
CA GLN A 245 -20.79 -19.91 2.20
C GLN A 245 -20.62 -20.74 3.47
N ASN A 246 -21.39 -21.81 3.67
CA ASN A 246 -21.08 -22.85 4.67
C ASN A 246 -20.78 -22.33 6.11
N GLN A 247 -21.35 -21.20 6.48
CA GLN A 247 -21.13 -20.50 7.75
C GLN A 247 -22.46 -19.92 8.23
N GLU A 248 -22.69 -19.94 9.55
CA GLU A 248 -23.80 -19.25 10.19
C GLU A 248 -23.62 -17.73 10.09
N GLU A 249 -24.55 -17.07 9.42
CA GLU A 249 -24.66 -15.62 9.42
C GLU A 249 -25.77 -15.19 10.39
N LEU A 250 -25.39 -14.51 11.47
CA LEU A 250 -26.33 -14.06 12.50
C LEU A 250 -27.13 -12.81 12.08
N PHE A 251 -26.67 -12.09 11.07
CA PHE A 251 -27.35 -10.93 10.49
C PHE A 251 -27.06 -10.82 8.99
N LYS A 252 -28.08 -10.44 8.22
CA LYS A 252 -28.04 -10.33 6.76
C LYS A 252 -28.71 -9.04 6.31
N PHE A 253 -28.21 -8.45 5.23
CA PHE A 253 -28.89 -7.36 4.53
C PHE A 253 -29.93 -7.92 3.56
N ASP A 254 -31.00 -8.50 4.11
CA ASP A 254 -32.13 -9.08 3.37
C ASP A 254 -33.34 -8.13 3.32
N LEU A 255 -34.38 -8.55 2.59
CA LEU A 255 -35.61 -7.77 2.49
C LEU A 255 -36.34 -7.68 3.83
N LYS A 256 -36.24 -8.67 4.71
CA LYS A 256 -36.78 -8.59 6.08
C LYS A 256 -36.25 -7.36 6.81
N PHE A 257 -34.93 -7.21 6.86
CA PHE A 257 -34.25 -6.04 7.41
C PHE A 257 -34.65 -4.75 6.67
N ALA A 258 -34.71 -4.78 5.34
CA ALA A 258 -35.03 -3.60 4.53
C ALA A 258 -36.47 -3.09 4.76
N ARG A 259 -37.40 -3.98 5.12
CA ARG A 259 -38.84 -3.69 5.27
C ARG A 259 -39.22 -3.19 6.67
N GLU A 260 -38.38 -3.37 7.68
CA GLU A 260 -38.72 -2.93 9.04
C GLU A 260 -39.02 -1.41 9.12
N LYS A 261 -39.91 -1.02 10.04
CA LYS A 261 -40.18 0.39 10.32
C LYS A 261 -38.97 1.12 10.90
N GLU A 262 -38.25 0.43 11.78
CA GLU A 262 -36.96 0.83 12.33
C GLU A 262 -36.15 -0.44 12.56
N HIS A 263 -34.82 -0.35 12.41
CA HIS A 263 -33.95 -1.48 12.70
C HIS A 263 -33.34 -1.34 14.09
N ILE A 264 -33.52 -2.40 14.89
CA ILE A 264 -32.96 -2.56 16.23
C ILE A 264 -32.34 -3.96 16.30
N PHE A 265 -31.03 -4.00 16.53
CA PHE A 265 -30.38 -5.24 16.94
C PHE A 265 -30.90 -5.65 18.31
N ASP A 266 -31.46 -6.86 18.43
CA ASP A 266 -32.00 -7.39 19.69
C ASP A 266 -31.33 -8.73 20.01
N THR A 267 -30.42 -8.72 20.98
CA THR A 267 -29.67 -9.93 21.38
C THR A 267 -30.58 -11.00 21.99
N THR A 268 -31.79 -10.64 22.46
CA THR A 268 -32.74 -11.59 23.04
C THR A 268 -33.52 -12.38 21.98
N ALA A 269 -33.50 -11.92 20.73
CA ALA A 269 -34.16 -12.57 19.61
C ALA A 269 -33.28 -13.64 18.92
N ILE A 270 -32.02 -13.80 19.35
CA ILE A 270 -31.09 -14.78 18.79
C ILE A 270 -31.49 -16.20 19.27
N PRO A 271 -31.89 -17.12 18.39
CA PRO A 271 -32.22 -18.48 18.77
C PRO A 271 -31.00 -19.22 19.35
N SER A 272 -31.20 -20.00 20.42
CA SER A 272 -30.13 -20.83 21.02
C SER A 272 -28.85 -20.03 21.34
N SER A 273 -29.02 -18.79 21.83
CA SER A 273 -27.93 -17.84 22.04
C SER A 273 -26.89 -18.35 23.06
N THR A 274 -25.63 -18.42 22.65
CA THR A 274 -24.47 -18.57 23.55
C THR A 274 -23.83 -17.19 23.79
N PRO A 275 -23.03 -17.00 24.86
CA PRO A 275 -22.30 -15.75 25.07
C PRO A 275 -21.47 -15.32 23.85
N VAL A 276 -20.88 -16.28 23.13
CA VAL A 276 -20.09 -16.05 21.92
C VAL A 276 -20.98 -15.57 20.77
N LYS A 277 -22.13 -16.23 20.52
CA LYS A 277 -23.07 -15.78 19.48
C LYS A 277 -23.58 -14.37 19.75
N ILE A 278 -23.92 -14.06 21.00
CA ILE A 278 -24.31 -12.69 21.39
C ILE A 278 -23.19 -11.71 21.06
N LYS A 279 -21.95 -12.03 21.44
CA LYS A 279 -20.80 -11.16 21.19
C LYS A 279 -20.57 -10.91 19.70
N ARG A 280 -20.63 -11.96 18.87
CA ARG A 280 -20.53 -11.86 17.40
C ARG A 280 -21.67 -11.04 16.80
N TYR A 281 -22.89 -11.25 17.27
CA TYR A 281 -24.05 -10.48 16.80
C TYR A 281 -23.88 -8.99 17.10
N LYS A 282 -23.32 -8.64 18.26
CA LYS A 282 -23.02 -7.25 18.60
C LYS A 282 -22.00 -6.60 17.67
N GLU A 283 -21.08 -7.35 17.06
CA GLU A 283 -20.11 -6.79 16.10
C GLU A 283 -20.81 -6.19 14.87
N TYR A 284 -21.99 -6.68 14.46
CA TYR A 284 -22.66 -6.16 13.26
C TYR A 284 -23.06 -4.67 13.35
N ILE A 285 -23.10 -4.06 14.53
CA ILE A 285 -23.46 -2.64 14.67
C ILE A 285 -22.45 -1.70 13.99
N HIS A 286 -21.18 -2.10 13.84
CA HIS A 286 -20.16 -1.26 13.21
C HIS A 286 -20.38 -1.10 11.70
N GLN A 287 -21.31 -1.84 11.12
CA GLN A 287 -21.72 -1.71 9.72
C GLN A 287 -22.72 -0.56 9.52
N PHE A 288 -23.09 0.13 10.60
CA PHE A 288 -24.03 1.24 10.60
C PHE A 288 -23.39 2.50 11.16
N MET A 289 -23.79 3.65 10.61
CA MET A 289 -23.34 4.97 11.07
C MET A 289 -24.55 5.83 11.44
N ASP A 290 -24.44 6.56 12.56
CA ASP A 290 -25.44 7.55 12.96
C ASP A 290 -25.59 8.63 11.87
N ALA A 291 -26.82 9.01 11.55
CA ALA A 291 -27.07 10.01 10.52
C ALA A 291 -26.57 11.40 10.94
N ALA A 292 -26.67 11.76 12.22
CA ALA A 292 -26.15 13.04 12.70
C ALA A 292 -24.62 13.09 12.53
N ALA A 293 -23.92 11.99 12.82
CA ALA A 293 -22.48 11.86 12.61
C ALA A 293 -22.09 11.91 11.13
N PHE A 294 -22.86 11.29 10.21
CA PHE A 294 -22.64 11.44 8.76
C PHE A 294 -22.77 12.88 8.29
N TRP A 295 -23.79 13.61 8.75
CA TRP A 295 -23.93 15.02 8.37
C TRP A 295 -22.86 15.89 9.02
N GLY A 296 -22.52 15.63 10.29
CA GLY A 296 -21.44 16.31 11.00
C GLY A 296 -20.06 16.08 10.35
N SER A 297 -19.87 14.96 9.67
CA SER A 297 -18.65 14.64 8.93
C SER A 297 -18.39 15.59 7.74
N HIS A 298 -19.42 16.30 7.26
CA HIS A 298 -19.29 17.27 6.17
C HIS A 298 -18.81 18.65 6.65
N MET A 299 -18.80 18.91 7.96
CA MET A 299 -18.40 20.21 8.51
C MET A 299 -16.94 20.50 8.17
N GLU A 300 -16.71 21.64 7.51
CA GLU A 300 -15.40 22.19 7.16
C GLU A 300 -14.60 21.42 6.08
N CYS A 301 -14.89 20.14 5.85
CA CYS A 301 -14.22 19.34 4.81
C CYS A 301 -15.16 18.83 3.71
N GLY A 302 -16.49 18.92 3.87
CA GLY A 302 -17.47 18.42 2.91
C GLY A 302 -18.43 19.49 2.38
N THR A 303 -19.48 19.05 1.68
CA THR A 303 -20.53 19.91 1.13
C THR A 303 -21.91 19.24 1.20
N ILE A 304 -22.91 19.94 1.74
CA ILE A 304 -24.30 19.48 1.76
C ILE A 304 -25.20 20.43 0.96
N LYS A 305 -25.80 19.95 -0.12
CA LYS A 305 -26.88 20.65 -0.84
C LYS A 305 -28.23 20.43 -0.16
N THR A 306 -29.15 21.35 -0.35
CA THR A 306 -30.51 21.37 0.19
C THR A 306 -31.46 21.92 -0.88
N ILE A 307 -32.77 21.79 -0.66
CA ILE A 307 -33.79 22.38 -1.54
C ILE A 307 -33.60 23.91 -1.61
N ALA A 308 -33.29 24.55 -0.48
CA ALA A 308 -33.04 25.98 -0.40
C ALA A 308 -31.80 26.39 -1.22
N THR A 309 -30.73 25.59 -1.18
CA THR A 309 -29.51 25.91 -1.96
C THR A 309 -29.72 25.68 -3.45
N ASP A 310 -30.45 24.64 -3.85
CA ASP A 310 -30.70 24.34 -5.26
C ASP A 310 -31.60 25.38 -5.93
N SER A 311 -32.54 25.95 -5.16
CA SER A 311 -33.45 27.01 -5.62
C SER A 311 -32.89 28.43 -5.52
N SER A 312 -31.73 28.62 -4.90
CA SER A 312 -31.13 29.95 -4.71
C SER A 312 -30.55 30.53 -6.01
N THR A 313 -30.76 31.83 -6.23
CA THR A 313 -30.11 32.60 -7.30
C THR A 313 -28.70 33.06 -6.93
N ASP A 314 -28.33 32.99 -5.64
CA ASP A 314 -26.99 33.32 -5.17
C ASP A 314 -26.02 32.16 -5.42
N ALA A 315 -25.01 32.40 -6.25
CA ALA A 315 -24.01 31.40 -6.62
C ALA A 315 -23.18 30.87 -5.45
N THR A 316 -23.07 31.60 -4.33
CA THR A 316 -22.36 31.15 -3.13
C THR A 316 -23.21 30.17 -2.31
N ILE A 317 -24.50 30.47 -2.12
CA ILE A 317 -25.47 29.59 -1.45
C ILE A 317 -25.68 28.32 -2.27
N LYS A 318 -25.73 28.43 -3.61
CA LYS A 318 -25.89 27.31 -4.53
C LYS A 318 -24.75 26.27 -4.47
N LYS A 319 -23.59 26.63 -3.90
CA LYS A 319 -22.49 25.68 -3.65
C LYS A 319 -22.78 24.68 -2.52
N GLY A 320 -23.84 24.88 -1.73
CA GLY A 320 -24.20 24.04 -0.60
C GLY A 320 -23.62 24.53 0.73
N LEU A 321 -24.13 23.97 1.82
CA LEU A 321 -23.67 24.21 3.19
C LEU A 321 -22.30 23.55 3.41
N LYS A 322 -21.39 24.28 4.07
CA LYS A 322 -20.03 23.79 4.38
C LYS A 322 -19.56 24.11 5.80
N THR A 323 -20.05 25.22 6.37
CA THR A 323 -19.56 25.72 7.66
C THR A 323 -20.13 24.91 8.81
N ASN A 324 -19.38 24.81 9.90
CA ASN A 324 -19.87 24.21 11.15
C ASN A 324 -21.23 24.82 11.57
N ASN A 325 -21.33 26.15 11.64
CA ASN A 325 -22.55 26.83 12.09
C ASN A 325 -23.78 26.52 11.23
N ASP A 326 -23.64 26.53 9.90
CA ASP A 326 -24.76 26.25 8.99
C ASP A 326 -25.21 24.80 9.06
N ILE A 327 -24.27 23.86 8.98
CA ILE A 327 -24.58 22.42 8.98
C ILE A 327 -25.15 22.02 10.34
N PHE A 328 -24.61 22.55 11.44
CA PHE A 328 -25.12 22.24 12.77
C PHE A 328 -26.56 22.75 12.93
N THR A 329 -26.78 24.04 12.64
CA THR A 329 -28.05 24.70 12.92
C THR A 329 -29.19 24.26 12.00
N LYS A 330 -28.89 23.86 10.76
CA LYS A 330 -29.90 23.47 9.78
C LYS A 330 -30.15 21.97 9.74
N ILE A 331 -29.13 21.16 10.03
CA ILE A 331 -29.17 19.70 9.79
C ILE A 331 -28.88 18.90 11.05
N VAL A 332 -27.68 18.99 11.63
CA VAL A 332 -27.27 18.09 12.72
C VAL A 332 -28.14 18.28 13.95
N ASN A 333 -28.57 19.52 14.24
CA ASN A 333 -29.42 19.81 15.40
C ASN A 333 -30.85 19.27 15.34
N LYS A 334 -31.23 18.64 14.22
CA LYS A 334 -32.52 17.96 14.04
C LYS A 334 -32.52 16.56 14.62
N TYR A 335 -31.34 16.02 14.94
CA TYR A 335 -31.16 14.68 15.52
C TYR A 335 -30.94 14.75 17.03
N GLN A 336 -31.54 13.82 17.78
CA GLN A 336 -31.35 13.75 19.23
C GLN A 336 -29.88 13.45 19.63
N THR A 337 -29.10 12.89 18.70
CA THR A 337 -27.68 12.54 18.83
C THR A 337 -26.72 13.66 18.37
N GLN A 338 -27.22 14.87 18.13
CA GLN A 338 -26.47 16.02 17.57
C GLN A 338 -25.11 16.34 18.20
N ASN A 339 -24.86 15.92 19.45
CA ASN A 339 -23.60 16.17 20.15
C ASN A 339 -22.74 14.92 20.43
N LYS A 340 -23.08 13.77 19.83
CA LYS A 340 -22.47 12.48 20.17
C LYS A 340 -21.24 12.16 19.31
N ILE A 341 -20.22 11.66 19.97
CA ILE A 341 -18.98 11.19 19.36
C ILE A 341 -19.00 9.68 19.41
N TYR A 342 -18.91 9.04 18.26
CA TYR A 342 -18.87 7.60 18.12
C TYR A 342 -17.44 7.17 17.84
N VAL A 343 -16.91 6.22 18.61
CA VAL A 343 -15.55 5.69 18.45
C VAL A 343 -15.63 4.18 18.30
N TYR A 344 -15.22 3.69 17.13
CA TYR A 344 -15.05 2.27 16.87
C TYR A 344 -13.57 1.98 16.67
N VAL A 345 -13.03 1.04 17.44
CA VAL A 345 -11.66 0.56 17.30
C VAL A 345 -11.71 -0.90 16.88
N GLN A 346 -11.30 -1.18 15.64
CA GLN A 346 -11.11 -2.53 15.15
C GLN A 346 -9.69 -2.98 15.51
N GLY A 347 -9.58 -4.01 16.33
CA GLY A 347 -8.34 -4.68 16.67
C GLY A 347 -8.02 -5.84 15.73
N GLU A 348 -7.35 -6.85 16.29
CA GLU A 348 -6.89 -8.02 15.52
C GLU A 348 -8.06 -8.92 15.09
N ASN A 349 -7.87 -9.67 14.00
CA ASN A 349 -8.87 -10.61 13.45
C ASN A 349 -10.23 -9.98 13.09
N ASN A 350 -10.30 -8.71 12.66
CA ASN A 350 -11.57 -8.03 12.32
C ASN A 350 -12.60 -7.99 13.46
N ARG A 351 -12.12 -7.87 14.71
CA ARG A 351 -12.99 -7.71 15.87
C ARG A 351 -12.80 -6.35 16.51
N SER A 352 -13.79 -5.91 17.26
CA SER A 352 -13.66 -4.81 18.20
C SER A 352 -12.47 -5.04 19.14
N TYR A 353 -11.82 -3.95 19.50
CA TYR A 353 -10.52 -3.93 20.15
C TYR A 353 -10.46 -4.71 21.47
N ASN A 354 -11.54 -4.76 22.23
CA ASN A 354 -11.66 -5.50 23.48
C ASN A 354 -12.38 -6.86 23.33
N TYR A 355 -12.63 -7.32 22.09
CA TYR A 355 -13.37 -8.54 21.84
C TYR A 355 -12.66 -9.76 22.44
N TYR A 356 -11.35 -9.92 22.26
CA TYR A 356 -10.63 -11.06 22.85
C TYR A 356 -10.16 -10.78 24.28
N ASP A 357 -10.13 -9.51 24.69
CA ASP A 357 -9.64 -9.07 26.00
C ASP A 357 -10.44 -7.86 26.47
N SER A 358 -11.42 -8.11 27.34
CA SER A 358 -12.32 -7.08 27.87
C SER A 358 -11.63 -6.11 28.85
N THR A 359 -10.37 -6.38 29.23
CA THR A 359 -9.61 -5.50 30.11
C THR A 359 -9.03 -4.30 29.36
N ARG A 360 -8.77 -4.43 28.05
CA ARG A 360 -8.21 -3.37 27.20
C ARG A 360 -9.06 -2.11 27.17
N LYS A 361 -8.41 -0.96 27.36
CA LYS A 361 -9.07 0.36 27.44
C LYS A 361 -8.57 1.34 26.39
N VAL A 362 -9.46 2.22 25.95
CA VAL A 362 -9.13 3.39 25.14
C VAL A 362 -8.98 4.59 26.10
N PHE A 363 -8.10 5.54 25.80
CA PHE A 363 -7.83 6.70 26.66
C PHE A 363 -7.93 7.98 25.85
N GLY A 364 -8.62 9.01 26.34
CA GLY A 364 -8.79 10.31 25.66
C GLY A 364 -10.05 11.05 26.13
N PHE A 365 -10.28 12.28 25.65
CA PHE A 365 -11.43 13.18 25.89
C PHE A 365 -11.49 14.06 27.16
N SER A 366 -10.99 13.63 28.32
CA SER A 366 -11.00 14.46 29.54
C SER A 366 -9.73 14.31 30.38
N SER A 367 -9.50 15.25 31.31
CA SER A 367 -8.35 15.25 32.23
C SER A 367 -8.31 14.06 33.20
N THR A 368 -9.40 13.29 33.29
CA THR A 368 -9.55 12.09 34.17
C THR A 368 -9.29 10.76 33.46
N GLY A 369 -9.16 10.72 32.12
CA GLY A 369 -8.30 9.75 31.43
C GLY A 369 -8.75 8.29 31.30
N GLN A 370 -9.98 7.96 30.85
CA GLN A 370 -10.30 6.63 30.29
C GLN A 370 -11.61 6.70 29.49
N LEU A 371 -11.67 6.02 28.34
CA LEU A 371 -12.86 5.71 27.57
C LEU A 371 -13.17 4.23 27.74
N ASN A 372 -14.33 3.95 28.31
CA ASN A 372 -14.69 2.62 28.74
C ASN A 372 -15.87 2.08 27.93
N GLU A 373 -15.70 0.95 27.25
CA GLU A 373 -16.84 0.20 26.70
C GLU A 373 -17.83 -0.28 27.79
N THR A 374 -17.41 -0.33 29.05
CA THR A 374 -18.32 -0.60 30.18
C THR A 374 -19.37 0.50 30.37
N GLU A 375 -19.15 1.72 29.87
CA GLU A 375 -20.19 2.75 29.79
C GLU A 375 -21.12 2.54 28.56
N ALA A 376 -20.61 1.91 27.50
CA ALA A 376 -21.34 1.54 26.29
C ALA A 376 -22.22 0.28 26.44
N SER A 377 -22.51 -0.18 27.67
CA SER A 377 -23.39 -1.33 27.93
C SER A 377 -22.95 -2.65 27.23
N GLY A 378 -21.66 -2.78 26.94
CA GLY A 378 -21.05 -3.94 26.27
C GLY A 378 -21.31 -4.01 24.77
N TRP A 379 -21.45 -2.86 24.10
CA TRP A 379 -21.48 -2.74 22.64
C TRP A 379 -20.12 -2.25 22.08
N PRO A 380 -19.71 -2.69 20.88
CA PRO A 380 -18.42 -2.34 20.25
C PRO A 380 -18.15 -0.86 19.94
N ILE A 381 -19.19 -0.02 19.93
CA ILE A 381 -19.06 1.41 19.62
C ILE A 381 -19.16 2.19 20.92
N ILE A 382 -18.10 2.94 21.24
CA ILE A 382 -18.07 3.86 22.38
C ILE A 382 -18.79 5.15 21.97
N ILE A 383 -19.69 5.65 22.82
CA ILE A 383 -20.48 6.86 22.56
C ILE A 383 -20.22 7.87 23.67
N GLU A 384 -19.69 9.04 23.29
CA GLU A 384 -19.29 10.09 24.22
C GLU A 384 -19.92 11.44 23.87
N GLU A 385 -19.85 12.38 24.82
CA GLU A 385 -20.17 13.79 24.59
C GLU A 385 -19.06 14.66 25.16
N LEU A 386 -18.42 15.46 24.31
CA LEU A 386 -17.36 16.35 24.74
C LEU A 386 -17.95 17.71 25.11
N THR A 387 -17.67 18.17 26.34
CA THR A 387 -17.95 19.54 26.76
C THR A 387 -16.65 20.33 26.82
N VAL A 388 -16.60 21.49 26.16
CA VAL A 388 -15.46 22.41 26.18
C VAL A 388 -15.81 23.67 27.00
N THR A 389 -14.85 24.14 27.80
CA THR A 389 -15.00 25.40 28.52
C THR A 389 -15.11 26.55 27.51
N ALA A 390 -16.14 27.40 27.67
CA ALA A 390 -16.30 28.59 26.85
C ALA A 390 -15.01 29.43 26.91
N SER A 391 -14.36 29.62 25.76
CA SER A 391 -13.26 30.58 25.61
C SER A 391 -13.69 31.66 24.64
N THR A 392 -13.29 32.89 24.89
CA THR A 392 -13.48 34.02 23.98
C THR A 392 -12.23 34.10 23.09
N PRO A 393 -12.33 34.00 21.75
CA PRO A 393 -13.51 33.79 20.89
C PRO A 393 -13.93 32.30 20.81
N PRO A 394 -15.18 31.97 20.39
CA PRO A 394 -15.64 30.59 20.30
C PRO A 394 -14.73 29.78 19.39
N LYS A 395 -14.00 28.83 19.97
CA LYS A 395 -13.21 27.87 19.20
C LYS A 395 -14.20 26.86 18.62
N TYR A 396 -14.44 26.88 17.31
CA TYR A 396 -15.27 25.88 16.61
C TYR A 396 -14.59 24.52 16.45
N LYS A 397 -13.35 24.37 16.93
CA LYS A 397 -12.51 23.18 16.77
C LYS A 397 -11.81 22.85 18.07
N LYS A 398 -11.72 21.56 18.41
CA LYS A 398 -10.98 21.05 19.57
C LYS A 398 -10.09 19.88 19.14
N GLY A 399 -8.79 20.04 19.33
CA GLY A 399 -7.85 18.92 19.22
C GLY A 399 -8.05 17.96 20.38
N ILE A 400 -8.10 16.67 20.06
CA ILE A 400 -8.16 15.57 21.02
C ILE A 400 -7.11 14.53 20.67
N SER A 401 -6.61 13.85 21.70
CA SER A 401 -5.64 12.77 21.56
C SER A 401 -6.17 11.50 22.21
N PHE A 402 -6.00 10.38 21.52
CA PHE A 402 -6.36 9.04 21.95
C PHE A 402 -5.12 8.20 22.20
N ASN A 403 -5.19 7.28 23.14
CA ASN A 403 -4.17 6.25 23.34
C ASN A 403 -4.87 4.90 23.48
N LEU A 404 -4.26 3.88 22.89
CA LEU A 404 -4.72 2.50 23.01
C LEU A 404 -3.81 1.77 23.99
N GLU A 405 -4.40 0.96 24.87
CA GLU A 405 -3.65 0.04 25.71
C GLU A 405 -3.15 -1.16 24.89
N TYR A 406 -1.95 -1.65 25.17
CA TYR A 406 -1.49 -2.89 24.55
C TYR A 406 -0.48 -3.58 25.44
N ASN A 407 -0.32 -4.88 25.20
CA ASN A 407 0.62 -5.70 25.94
C ASN A 407 1.97 -5.68 25.22
N ILE A 408 3.03 -5.44 25.98
CA ILE A 408 4.40 -5.54 25.50
C ILE A 408 4.85 -7.01 25.63
N ASP A 409 5.21 -7.65 24.52
CA ASP A 409 5.81 -8.99 24.55
C ASP A 409 7.31 -8.87 24.85
N THR A 410 7.69 -9.24 26.06
CA THR A 410 9.08 -9.15 26.53
C THR A 410 10.03 -10.10 25.81
N ARG A 411 9.53 -11.11 25.10
CA ARG A 411 10.34 -12.06 24.32
C ARG A 411 10.89 -11.45 23.04
N ILE A 412 10.23 -10.41 22.53
CA ILE A 412 10.65 -9.66 21.34
C ILE A 412 11.65 -8.58 21.78
N PRO A 413 12.83 -8.48 21.15
CA PRO A 413 13.77 -7.38 21.39
C PRO A 413 13.08 -6.02 21.22
N GLU A 414 13.37 -5.05 22.09
CA GLU A 414 12.69 -3.73 22.08
C GLU A 414 12.71 -3.06 20.68
N GLN A 415 13.80 -3.20 19.94
CA GLN A 415 13.98 -2.64 18.60
C GLN A 415 13.10 -3.30 17.53
N GLU A 416 12.61 -4.51 17.79
CA GLU A 416 11.77 -5.36 16.92
C GLU A 416 10.28 -5.34 17.34
N ARG A 417 9.94 -4.59 18.40
CA ARG A 417 8.55 -4.41 18.80
C ARG A 417 7.92 -3.34 17.94
N HIS A 418 6.73 -3.64 17.41
CA HIS A 418 5.99 -2.73 16.53
C HIS A 418 4.49 -2.87 16.77
N VAL A 419 3.77 -1.75 16.70
CA VAL A 419 2.31 -1.69 16.59
C VAL A 419 1.92 -0.71 15.49
N THR A 420 0.79 -0.94 14.85
CA THR A 420 0.36 -0.15 13.69
C THR A 420 -1.07 0.30 13.85
N VAL A 421 -1.34 1.57 13.57
CA VAL A 421 -2.68 2.16 13.68
C VAL A 421 -2.99 3.08 12.50
N ASP A 422 -4.15 2.89 11.88
CA ASP A 422 -4.73 3.81 10.90
C ASP A 422 -6.05 4.41 11.41
N VAL A 423 -6.39 5.61 10.94
CA VAL A 423 -7.50 6.41 11.47
C VAL A 423 -8.30 7.04 10.33
N ILE A 424 -9.61 6.77 10.34
CA ILE A 424 -10.59 7.48 9.53
C ILE A 424 -11.40 8.41 10.44
N SER A 425 -11.30 9.71 10.16
CA SER A 425 -11.97 10.78 10.89
C SER A 425 -12.18 11.99 9.97
N PRO A 426 -13.29 12.75 10.12
CA PRO A 426 -13.45 14.05 9.47
C PRO A 426 -12.34 15.02 9.89
N ASN A 427 -11.94 15.92 8.99
CA ASN A 427 -10.92 16.95 9.25
C ASN A 427 -9.56 16.42 9.75
N ASN A 428 -9.28 15.12 9.57
CA ASN A 428 -8.01 14.52 9.96
C ASN A 428 -6.99 14.62 8.83
N ASN A 429 -5.75 15.02 9.15
CA ASN A 429 -4.67 14.94 8.17
C ASN A 429 -4.19 13.50 8.06
N THR A 430 -4.75 12.79 7.08
CA THR A 430 -4.48 11.36 6.84
C THR A 430 -3.07 11.08 6.32
N SER A 431 -2.27 12.11 6.03
CA SER A 431 -0.89 11.97 5.55
C SER A 431 0.07 11.30 6.52
N HIS A 432 -0.27 11.31 7.81
CA HIS A 432 0.55 10.77 8.90
C HIS A 432 0.20 9.32 9.25
N TYR A 433 -0.75 8.67 8.55
CA TYR A 433 -1.28 7.37 8.94
C TYR A 433 -1.27 6.32 7.82
N PRO A 434 -0.98 5.04 8.14
CA PRO A 434 -0.77 4.50 9.47
C PRO A 434 0.50 4.97 10.16
N LEU A 435 0.37 5.20 11.46
CA LEU A 435 1.51 5.39 12.34
C LEU A 435 2.11 4.01 12.63
N LEU A 436 3.37 3.82 12.24
CA LEU A 436 4.19 2.73 12.76
C LEU A 436 4.86 3.22 14.03
N GLU A 437 4.53 2.61 15.17
CA GLU A 437 5.15 2.95 16.42
C GLU A 437 5.97 1.79 16.97
N LYS A 438 7.21 2.09 17.35
CA LYS A 438 8.06 1.18 18.12
C LYS A 438 7.78 1.43 19.61
N PRO A 439 7.28 0.44 20.38
CA PRO A 439 7.11 0.56 21.82
C PRO A 439 8.43 0.98 22.48
N VAL A 440 8.49 2.21 22.97
CA VAL A 440 9.65 2.73 23.68
C VAL A 440 9.49 2.39 25.16
N ASN A 441 10.55 1.90 25.82
CA ASN A 441 10.58 1.92 27.28
C ASN A 441 10.42 3.38 27.78
N PRO A 442 9.52 3.67 28.74
CA PRO A 442 9.29 5.02 29.20
C PRO A 442 10.56 5.56 29.90
N ILE A 443 11.30 6.44 29.24
CA ILE A 443 12.08 7.45 29.95
C ILE A 443 11.03 8.39 30.53
N THR A 444 10.75 8.24 31.81
CA THR A 444 9.74 9.00 32.56
C THR A 444 9.97 10.51 32.42
N PRO A 445 9.09 11.28 31.76
CA PRO A 445 8.97 12.71 32.03
C PRO A 445 8.15 12.85 33.33
N ALA A 446 8.58 13.71 34.24
CA ALA A 446 8.05 13.84 35.60
C ALA A 446 6.57 14.28 35.74
N THR A 447 5.78 14.29 34.66
CA THR A 447 4.40 14.83 34.65
C THR A 447 3.37 13.97 33.90
N VAL A 448 3.71 12.74 33.46
CA VAL A 448 2.72 11.85 32.83
C VAL A 448 2.00 11.03 33.92
N PRO A 449 0.65 11.05 34.01
CA PRO A 449 -0.09 10.22 34.94
C PRO A 449 0.31 8.74 34.83
N ALA A 450 0.48 8.05 35.97
CA ALA A 450 0.93 6.66 36.03
C ALA A 450 0.09 5.67 35.19
N PHE A 451 -1.16 6.02 34.88
CA PHE A 451 -2.02 5.21 34.01
C PHE A 451 -1.66 5.31 32.52
N LEU A 452 -0.80 6.24 32.07
CA LEU A 452 -0.37 6.38 30.67
C LEU A 452 1.03 5.81 30.38
N THR A 453 1.72 5.31 31.40
CA THR A 453 3.02 4.65 31.28
C THR A 453 2.88 3.37 30.43
N ASN A 454 3.60 3.25 29.31
CA ASN A 454 3.60 2.13 28.33
C ASN A 454 2.53 2.14 27.21
N LYS A 455 2.03 3.31 26.77
CA LYS A 455 1.01 3.42 25.70
C LYS A 455 1.55 3.94 24.38
N THR A 456 0.73 3.79 23.33
CA THR A 456 1.03 4.30 21.99
C THR A 456 1.19 5.81 22.03
N ALA A 457 1.91 6.37 21.08
CA ALA A 457 1.95 7.76 20.72
C ALA A 457 0.50 8.26 20.59
N PRO A 458 0.22 9.46 21.13
CA PRO A 458 -1.13 10.00 21.12
C PRO A 458 -1.64 10.15 19.69
N ILE A 459 -2.66 9.37 19.32
CA ILE A 459 -3.38 9.49 18.06
C ILE A 459 -4.19 10.78 18.13
N THR A 460 -3.87 11.77 17.30
CA THR A 460 -4.49 13.10 17.42
C THR A 460 -5.46 13.35 16.27
N THR A 461 -6.64 13.89 16.58
CA THR A 461 -7.63 14.36 15.59
C THR A 461 -8.27 15.68 16.05
N ILE A 462 -8.97 16.36 15.13
CA ILE A 462 -9.67 17.62 15.37
C ILE A 462 -11.17 17.35 15.29
N LEU A 463 -11.89 17.64 16.37
CA LEU A 463 -13.35 17.61 16.38
C LEU A 463 -13.94 19.00 16.24
N GLN A 464 -15.07 19.08 15.55
CA GLN A 464 -15.90 20.28 15.51
C GLN A 464 -16.71 20.40 16.80
N VAL A 465 -16.83 21.62 17.30
CA VAL A 465 -17.67 21.95 18.46
C VAL A 465 -18.62 23.08 18.10
N ASN A 466 -19.82 23.03 18.66
CA ASN A 466 -20.79 24.11 18.61
C ASN A 466 -21.02 24.64 20.03
N GLU A 467 -20.77 25.93 20.23
CA GLU A 467 -20.74 26.60 21.53
C GLU A 467 -19.85 25.89 22.57
N THR A 468 -20.42 25.00 23.37
CA THR A 468 -19.75 24.29 24.47
C THR A 468 -19.71 22.78 24.26
N LYS A 469 -20.31 22.25 23.19
CA LYS A 469 -20.45 20.80 22.97
C LYS A 469 -19.85 20.35 21.64
N SER A 470 -19.41 19.09 21.56
CA SER A 470 -19.05 18.47 20.28
C SER A 470 -20.20 18.48 19.29
N CYS A 471 -19.90 18.63 18.01
CA CYS A 471 -20.81 18.23 16.94
C CYS A 471 -20.75 16.71 16.75
N ALA A 472 -21.84 16.10 16.30
CA ALA A 472 -21.89 14.67 16.05
C ALA A 472 -20.80 14.22 15.07
N THR A 473 -20.08 13.14 15.39
CA THR A 473 -18.95 12.66 14.58
C THR A 473 -18.68 11.18 14.83
N PHE A 474 -18.10 10.51 13.83
CA PHE A 474 -17.76 9.09 13.89
C PHE A 474 -16.28 8.89 13.58
N LEU A 475 -15.59 8.19 14.47
CA LEU A 475 -14.17 7.88 14.39
C LEU A 475 -13.99 6.37 14.24
N ILE A 476 -13.28 5.96 13.20
CA ILE A 476 -12.95 4.54 12.96
C ILE A 476 -11.43 4.39 13.02
N LEU A 477 -10.97 3.52 13.89
CA LEU A 477 -9.56 3.21 14.07
C LEU A 477 -9.33 1.74 13.72
N TYR A 478 -8.28 1.47 12.96
CA TYR A 478 -7.81 0.11 12.69
C TYR A 478 -6.47 -0.08 13.38
N GLY A 479 -6.36 -1.03 14.29
CA GLY A 479 -5.15 -1.29 15.06
C GLY A 479 -4.69 -2.74 14.93
N ASN A 480 -3.39 -2.93 14.79
CA ASN A 480 -2.73 -4.19 15.10
C ASN A 480 -1.73 -3.95 16.20
N LEU A 481 -2.12 -4.32 17.42
CA LEU A 481 -1.36 -4.09 18.63
C LEU A 481 -0.72 -5.37 19.17
N LYS A 482 -0.94 -6.51 18.52
CA LYS A 482 -0.27 -7.77 18.83
C LYS A 482 1.13 -7.75 18.24
N GLN A 483 2.12 -7.93 19.12
CA GLN A 483 3.49 -8.18 18.72
C GLN A 483 3.61 -9.71 18.50
N GLU A 484 3.77 -10.15 17.27
CA GLU A 484 3.84 -11.59 16.94
C GLU A 484 5.27 -12.14 17.16
N PHE A 485 5.40 -13.28 17.83
CA PHE A 485 6.67 -13.99 18.03
C PHE A 485 6.53 -15.51 17.79
N PRO A 486 7.38 -16.14 16.94
CA PRO A 486 8.37 -15.50 16.08
C PRO A 486 7.69 -14.68 14.96
N LEU A 487 8.36 -13.64 14.46
CA LEU A 487 7.87 -12.72 13.40
C LEU A 487 7.45 -13.40 12.07
N LYS A 488 7.62 -14.71 11.94
CA LYS A 488 7.34 -15.49 10.72
C LYS A 488 5.97 -16.15 10.83
N ASN A 489 4.89 -15.48 10.40
CA ASN A 489 3.58 -16.10 10.11
C ASN A 489 2.55 -15.15 9.44
N TYR A 490 3.01 -14.05 8.82
CA TYR A 490 2.15 -12.99 8.29
C TYR A 490 1.06 -13.50 7.34
N TYR A 491 1.34 -14.57 6.58
CA TYR A 491 0.42 -15.18 5.61
C TYR A 491 -0.89 -15.72 6.22
N ASN A 492 -0.90 -16.10 7.50
CA ASN A 492 -2.08 -16.62 8.20
C ASN A 492 -3.17 -15.55 8.46
N ASN A 493 -2.82 -14.29 8.27
CA ASN A 493 -3.75 -13.16 8.38
C ASN A 493 -4.02 -12.51 7.02
N LEU A 494 -3.40 -12.95 5.92
CA LEU A 494 -3.56 -12.28 4.62
C LEU A 494 -4.87 -12.64 3.92
N PHE A 495 -5.21 -13.92 3.84
CA PHE A 495 -6.19 -14.42 2.87
C PHE A 495 -7.50 -14.86 3.54
N PRO A 496 -8.55 -14.03 3.51
CA PRO A 496 -9.85 -14.43 4.03
C PRO A 496 -10.39 -15.59 3.16
N ALA A 497 -10.92 -16.65 3.79
CA ALA A 497 -11.48 -17.84 3.15
C ALA A 497 -13.01 -17.96 3.31
N ASN A 498 -13.64 -18.89 2.58
CA ASN A 498 -15.08 -19.14 2.62
C ASN A 498 -15.98 -18.07 1.95
N PHE A 499 -15.46 -17.52 0.86
CA PHE A 499 -16.12 -16.44 0.11
C PHE A 499 -16.70 -16.94 -1.21
N ASN A 500 -17.86 -16.38 -1.55
CA ASN A 500 -18.39 -16.39 -2.90
C ASN A 500 -18.79 -14.99 -3.34
N THR A 501 -18.99 -14.85 -4.63
CA THR A 501 -19.39 -13.62 -5.31
C THR A 501 -20.92 -13.45 -5.36
N ASN A 502 -21.38 -12.19 -5.25
CA ASN A 502 -22.79 -11.81 -5.46
C ASN A 502 -23.18 -11.74 -6.95
N PHE A 503 -22.23 -11.92 -7.86
CA PHE A 503 -22.50 -11.94 -9.30
C PHE A 503 -22.81 -13.36 -9.76
N LEU A 504 -23.71 -13.51 -10.74
CA LEU A 504 -23.94 -14.79 -11.39
C LEU A 504 -22.69 -15.17 -12.20
N LEU A 505 -22.13 -16.36 -11.95
CA LEU A 505 -21.21 -17.00 -12.88
C LEU A 505 -22.06 -17.56 -14.03
N PRO A 506 -21.88 -17.09 -15.28
CA PRO A 506 -22.46 -17.77 -16.42
C PRO A 506 -21.94 -19.21 -16.52
N ASN A 507 -22.68 -20.09 -17.19
CA ASN A 507 -22.28 -21.49 -17.39
C ASN A 507 -20.80 -21.61 -17.83
N ALA A 508 -20.13 -22.70 -17.42
CA ALA A 508 -18.70 -22.98 -17.65
C ALA A 508 -18.23 -22.94 -19.12
N GLU A 509 -19.14 -22.71 -20.07
CA GLU A 509 -18.88 -22.59 -21.50
C GLU A 509 -18.50 -21.18 -21.98
N ILE A 510 -18.68 -20.12 -21.16
CA ILE A 510 -18.26 -18.79 -21.59
C ILE A 510 -16.75 -18.61 -21.39
N GLU A 511 -16.04 -18.51 -22.52
CA GLU A 511 -14.60 -18.33 -22.54
C GLU A 511 -14.18 -17.00 -21.88
N ASN A 512 -13.03 -17.00 -21.21
CA ASN A 512 -12.25 -15.79 -20.94
C ASN A 512 -12.92 -14.75 -20.01
N MET A 513 -13.73 -15.19 -19.04
CA MET A 513 -14.31 -14.28 -18.05
C MET A 513 -13.52 -14.24 -16.75
N ASN A 514 -13.31 -13.02 -16.26
CA ASN A 514 -12.79 -12.78 -14.92
C ASN A 514 -13.89 -12.11 -14.09
N LEU A 515 -14.19 -12.68 -12.93
CA LEU A 515 -15.09 -12.10 -11.97
C LEU A 515 -14.33 -11.85 -10.67
N TRP A 516 -14.58 -10.74 -9.99
CA TRP A 516 -13.93 -10.51 -8.70
C TRP A 516 -14.83 -9.84 -7.69
N ALA A 517 -14.72 -10.31 -6.45
CA ALA A 517 -15.35 -9.74 -5.28
C ALA A 517 -14.31 -9.03 -4.42
N THR A 518 -14.73 -8.00 -3.70
CA THR A 518 -13.88 -7.30 -2.72
C THR A 518 -14.30 -7.67 -1.31
N TYR A 519 -13.31 -7.87 -0.45
CA TYR A 519 -13.46 -7.97 1.00
C TYR A 519 -12.87 -6.70 1.59
N ASP A 520 -13.74 -5.71 1.86
CA ASP A 520 -13.35 -4.35 2.24
C ASP A 520 -13.46 -4.13 3.75
N LYS A 521 -12.92 -5.09 4.51
CA LYS A 521 -12.58 -4.88 5.91
C LYS A 521 -11.09 -4.57 5.96
N SER A 522 -10.76 -3.28 5.92
CA SER A 522 -9.38 -2.82 6.03
C SER A 522 -8.76 -3.37 7.31
N ARG A 523 -7.55 -3.90 7.22
CA ARG A 523 -6.85 -4.52 8.34
C ARG A 523 -5.42 -4.07 8.40
N MET A 524 -4.99 -3.72 9.61
CA MET A 524 -3.59 -3.48 9.89
C MET A 524 -2.86 -4.82 10.04
N ILE A 525 -1.81 -5.01 9.25
CA ILE A 525 -0.92 -6.17 9.35
C ILE A 525 0.51 -5.67 9.46
N ASN A 526 1.25 -6.30 10.37
CA ASN A 526 2.69 -6.12 10.45
C ASN A 526 3.36 -6.95 9.35
N LEU A 527 4.04 -6.26 8.42
CA LEU A 527 4.80 -6.88 7.34
C LEU A 527 6.28 -6.46 7.36
N ASP A 528 6.78 -5.95 8.49
CA ASP A 528 8.14 -5.42 8.61
C ASP A 528 9.20 -6.45 8.19
N ALA A 529 9.01 -7.72 8.56
CA ALA A 529 9.91 -8.81 8.21
C ALA A 529 9.98 -9.12 6.69
N VAL A 530 9.04 -8.61 5.89
CA VAL A 530 8.89 -8.95 4.46
C VAL A 530 9.06 -7.72 3.57
N VAL A 531 8.55 -6.57 3.99
CA VAL A 531 8.53 -5.33 3.21
C VAL A 531 8.87 -4.07 4.04
N ASP A 532 9.37 -4.23 5.27
CA ASP A 532 9.85 -3.16 6.17
C ASP A 532 8.79 -2.07 6.45
N ILE A 533 7.51 -2.47 6.45
CA ILE A 533 6.37 -1.59 6.75
C ILE A 533 5.25 -2.32 7.50
N GLY A 534 4.57 -1.57 8.35
CA GLY A 534 3.20 -1.84 8.77
C GLY A 534 2.22 -1.33 7.72
N ALA A 535 1.28 -2.16 7.28
CA ALA A 535 0.39 -1.78 6.19
C ALA A 535 -1.08 -2.05 6.50
N SER A 536 -1.94 -1.15 6.02
CA SER A 536 -3.35 -1.50 5.84
C SER A 536 -3.49 -2.36 4.59
N ILE A 537 -4.14 -3.51 4.70
CA ILE A 537 -4.45 -4.37 3.56
C ILE A 537 -5.92 -4.31 3.18
N GLN A 538 -6.18 -4.47 1.88
CA GLN A 538 -7.48 -4.78 1.30
C GLN A 538 -7.42 -6.11 0.56
N ASN A 539 -8.55 -6.82 0.51
CA ASN A 539 -8.58 -8.14 -0.10
C ASN A 539 -9.51 -8.17 -1.33
N LYS A 540 -9.04 -8.86 -2.37
CA LYS A 540 -9.78 -9.13 -3.61
C LYS A 540 -9.72 -10.62 -3.88
N VAL A 541 -10.80 -11.23 -4.34
CA VAL A 541 -10.81 -12.62 -4.79
C VAL A 541 -11.24 -12.64 -6.24
N VAL A 542 -10.38 -13.17 -7.11
CA VAL A 542 -10.65 -13.33 -8.55
C VAL A 542 -11.06 -14.78 -8.82
N PHE A 543 -12.16 -14.93 -9.52
CA PHE A 543 -12.70 -16.17 -10.05
C PHE A 543 -12.55 -16.14 -11.57
N ASP A 544 -11.83 -17.10 -12.14
CA ASP A 544 -11.67 -17.24 -13.59
C ASP A 544 -11.71 -18.71 -14.02
N ASN A 545 -12.00 -18.95 -15.30
CA ASN A 545 -11.93 -20.27 -15.91
C ASN A 545 -10.56 -20.41 -16.56
N GLY A 546 -9.72 -21.32 -16.06
CA GLY A 546 -8.38 -21.57 -16.60
C GLY A 546 -8.36 -22.15 -18.03
N LYS A 547 -7.16 -22.37 -18.55
CA LYS A 547 -6.89 -22.83 -19.92
C LYS A 547 -7.69 -24.09 -20.33
N GLU A 548 -8.13 -24.16 -21.58
CA GLU A 548 -8.53 -25.44 -22.22
C GLU A 548 -7.28 -26.30 -22.48
N SER A 549 -7.17 -27.48 -21.87
CA SER A 549 -6.06 -28.38 -22.17
C SER A 549 -6.31 -29.11 -23.48
N LYS A 550 -5.42 -28.91 -24.47
CA LYS A 550 -5.43 -29.60 -25.77
C LYS A 550 -4.55 -30.85 -25.80
N ASP A 551 -4.02 -31.29 -24.67
CA ASP A 551 -2.92 -32.27 -24.62
C ASP A 551 -3.33 -33.74 -24.85
N SER A 552 -4.57 -34.05 -25.25
CA SER A 552 -4.98 -35.46 -25.41
C SER A 552 -6.05 -35.75 -26.46
N GLY A 553 -6.22 -34.93 -27.51
CA GLY A 553 -7.17 -35.22 -28.59
C GLY A 553 -8.66 -35.34 -28.17
N ALA A 554 -8.96 -35.04 -26.91
CA ALA A 554 -10.28 -34.98 -26.30
C ALA A 554 -10.38 -33.65 -25.55
N ALA A 555 -11.54 -33.00 -25.60
CA ALA A 555 -11.80 -31.76 -24.86
C ALA A 555 -11.67 -32.03 -23.35
N VAL A 556 -10.58 -31.56 -22.72
CA VAL A 556 -10.44 -31.60 -21.27
C VAL A 556 -11.21 -30.40 -20.69
N PRO A 557 -12.10 -30.60 -19.70
CA PRO A 557 -12.88 -29.50 -19.13
C PRO A 557 -11.97 -28.44 -18.51
N ARG A 558 -12.33 -27.16 -18.70
CA ARG A 558 -11.71 -26.02 -18.02
C ARG A 558 -11.89 -26.18 -16.50
N LYS A 559 -10.88 -25.81 -15.71
CA LYS A 559 -11.00 -25.74 -14.25
C LYS A 559 -11.26 -24.30 -13.79
N THR A 560 -12.22 -24.13 -12.91
CA THR A 560 -12.46 -22.86 -12.22
C THR A 560 -11.35 -22.63 -11.19
N ARG A 561 -10.76 -21.43 -11.19
CA ARG A 561 -9.67 -21.04 -10.30
C ARG A 561 -10.11 -19.92 -9.37
N ARG A 562 -9.51 -19.89 -8.19
CA ARG A 562 -9.67 -18.85 -7.17
C ARG A 562 -8.30 -18.26 -6.85
N LEU A 563 -8.14 -16.97 -7.14
CA LEU A 563 -6.96 -16.18 -6.77
C LEU A 563 -7.34 -15.22 -5.65
N TYR A 564 -6.92 -15.53 -4.43
CA TYR A 564 -7.05 -14.66 -3.28
C TYR A 564 -5.89 -13.67 -3.28
N MET A 565 -6.20 -12.38 -3.16
CA MET A 565 -5.21 -11.31 -3.16
C MET A 565 -5.31 -10.52 -1.86
N ALA A 566 -4.16 -10.25 -1.25
CA ALA A 566 -4.01 -9.20 -0.25
C ALA A 566 -3.18 -8.07 -0.84
N ILE A 567 -3.73 -6.87 -0.82
CA ILE A 567 -3.25 -5.69 -1.54
C ILE A 567 -2.89 -4.63 -0.52
N LEU A 568 -1.65 -4.14 -0.58
CA LEU A 568 -1.20 -3.06 0.29
C LEU A 568 -1.90 -1.76 -0.11
N LYS A 569 -2.57 -1.12 0.85
CA LYS A 569 -3.06 0.25 0.68
C LYS A 569 -1.91 1.23 0.86
N ARG A 570 -2.04 2.41 0.25
CA ARG A 570 -1.15 3.55 0.52
C ARG A 570 -1.14 3.87 2.00
N ASN A 571 0.04 3.89 2.60
CA ASN A 571 0.23 4.15 4.01
C ASN A 571 0.66 5.59 4.33
N SER A 572 1.06 6.41 3.36
CA SER A 572 1.25 7.87 3.59
C SER A 572 1.36 8.64 2.27
N ILE A 573 1.27 9.97 2.31
CA ILE A 573 1.65 10.80 1.14
C ILE A 573 3.17 10.84 0.91
N HIS A 574 3.94 10.34 1.89
CA HIS A 574 5.40 10.27 1.84
C HIS A 574 5.91 8.94 1.27
N GLU A 575 5.02 7.95 1.01
CA GLU A 575 5.34 6.68 0.33
C GLU A 575 5.64 6.82 -1.18
N VAL A 576 6.05 8.01 -1.63
CA VAL A 576 6.74 8.17 -2.93
C VAL A 576 8.11 7.47 -2.92
N GLU A 577 8.55 6.94 -1.78
CA GLU A 577 9.90 6.45 -1.54
C GLU A 577 10.09 4.94 -1.63
N TYR A 578 9.02 4.20 -1.90
CA TYR A 578 9.13 2.80 -2.30
C TYR A 578 8.48 2.67 -3.66
N ASP A 579 9.18 2.02 -4.57
CA ASP A 579 8.79 1.71 -5.94
C ASP A 579 7.63 0.69 -5.96
N ARG A 580 6.57 0.94 -5.17
CA ARG A 580 5.34 0.15 -4.94
C ARG A 580 4.14 0.94 -5.45
N LEU A 581 3.03 0.26 -5.66
CA LEU A 581 1.81 0.91 -6.13
C LEU A 581 1.02 1.53 -4.99
N ASN A 582 0.62 2.77 -5.22
CA ASN A 582 -0.12 3.62 -4.31
C ASN A 582 -1.63 3.38 -4.44
N ILE A 583 -2.12 2.21 -4.01
CA ILE A 583 -3.50 1.75 -4.19
C ILE A 583 -4.38 2.25 -3.03
N ASP A 584 -5.40 3.06 -3.32
CA ASP A 584 -6.32 3.59 -2.30
C ASP A 584 -7.64 2.82 -2.24
N THR A 585 -8.11 2.30 -3.38
CA THR A 585 -9.41 1.63 -3.50
C THR A 585 -9.37 0.47 -4.47
N ILE A 586 -10.04 -0.61 -4.10
CA ILE A 586 -10.44 -1.71 -4.98
C ILE A 586 -11.96 -1.77 -5.08
N THR A 587 -12.48 -2.25 -6.20
CA THR A 587 -13.92 -2.44 -6.44
C THR A 587 -14.18 -3.84 -6.98
N ALA A 588 -15.39 -4.35 -6.75
CA ALA A 588 -15.84 -5.61 -7.34
C ALA A 588 -16.23 -5.39 -8.81
N GLY A 589 -16.25 -6.46 -9.61
CA GLY A 589 -16.57 -6.32 -11.03
C GLY A 589 -16.48 -7.62 -11.81
N ILE A 590 -16.86 -7.52 -13.08
CA ILE A 590 -16.80 -8.61 -14.07
C ILE A 590 -16.16 -8.07 -15.34
N ALA A 591 -15.24 -8.83 -15.93
CA ALA A 591 -14.69 -8.58 -17.25
C ALA A 591 -15.05 -9.76 -18.16
N LYS A 592 -15.76 -9.46 -19.25
CA LYS A 592 -16.09 -10.43 -20.30
C LYS A 592 -14.97 -10.40 -21.35
N SER A 593 -14.53 -11.57 -21.84
CA SER A 593 -13.61 -11.72 -22.97
C SER A 593 -12.17 -11.21 -22.76
N THR A 594 -11.52 -11.61 -21.66
CA THR A 594 -10.08 -11.43 -21.41
C THR A 594 -9.27 -12.31 -22.38
N THR A 595 -8.72 -11.77 -23.47
CA THR A 595 -8.02 -12.59 -24.48
C THR A 595 -6.50 -12.43 -24.50
N THR A 596 -5.96 -11.42 -23.79
CA THR A 596 -4.53 -11.11 -23.78
C THR A 596 -3.97 -11.04 -22.37
N ARG A 597 -2.64 -11.17 -22.24
CA ARG A 597 -1.95 -11.07 -20.94
C ARG A 597 -2.07 -9.67 -20.36
N GLU A 598 -2.00 -8.65 -21.19
CA GLU A 598 -2.12 -7.25 -20.82
C GLU A 598 -3.53 -6.95 -20.29
N GLN A 599 -4.56 -7.53 -20.91
CA GLN A 599 -5.94 -7.42 -20.42
C GLN A 599 -6.13 -8.15 -19.10
N TYR A 600 -5.54 -9.35 -18.94
CA TYR A 600 -5.55 -10.05 -17.66
C TYR A 600 -4.88 -9.22 -16.56
N ALA A 601 -3.70 -8.65 -16.86
CA ALA A 601 -2.96 -7.79 -15.93
C ALA A 601 -3.75 -6.53 -15.56
N LEU A 602 -4.43 -5.90 -16.52
CA LEU A 602 -5.35 -4.79 -16.27
C LEU A 602 -6.51 -5.21 -15.36
N ASN A 603 -7.17 -6.34 -15.62
CA ASN A 603 -8.32 -6.80 -14.85
C ASN A 603 -7.94 -7.19 -13.40
N VAL A 604 -6.78 -7.82 -13.22
CA VAL A 604 -6.32 -8.32 -11.91
C VAL A 604 -5.65 -7.21 -11.11
N TYR A 605 -4.72 -6.46 -11.71
CA TYR A 605 -3.82 -5.51 -11.03
C TYR A 605 -4.13 -4.02 -11.32
N ASN A 606 -5.08 -3.71 -12.21
CA ASN A 606 -5.30 -2.37 -12.74
C ASN A 606 -4.04 -1.74 -13.36
N ASN A 607 -3.17 -2.58 -13.93
CA ASN A 607 -1.90 -2.16 -14.53
C ASN A 607 -1.42 -3.21 -15.55
N THR A 608 -1.23 -2.79 -16.80
CA THR A 608 -0.78 -3.64 -17.93
C THR A 608 0.69 -4.06 -17.86
N ASP A 609 1.46 -3.42 -16.98
CA ASP A 609 2.91 -3.62 -16.88
C ASP A 609 3.30 -4.83 -16.03
N PHE A 610 2.31 -5.45 -15.38
CA PHE A 610 2.51 -6.72 -14.70
C PHE A 610 2.41 -7.90 -15.64
N SER A 611 3.16 -8.95 -15.31
CA SER A 611 3.03 -10.26 -15.94
C SER A 611 3.25 -11.35 -14.91
N VAL A 612 2.56 -12.48 -15.06
CA VAL A 612 2.84 -13.67 -14.25
C VAL A 612 3.93 -14.45 -14.96
N PHE A 613 5.08 -14.59 -14.32
CA PHE A 613 6.17 -15.44 -14.80
C PHE A 613 5.91 -16.91 -14.44
N LYS A 614 6.23 -17.82 -15.36
CA LYS A 614 6.15 -19.27 -15.15
C LYS A 614 7.50 -19.97 -15.30
N GLY A 615 7.97 -20.62 -14.25
CA GLY A 615 9.08 -21.59 -14.27
C GLY A 615 8.62 -23.00 -13.92
N THR A 616 9.55 -23.90 -13.56
CA THR A 616 9.23 -25.25 -13.04
C THR A 616 10.18 -25.68 -11.90
N PHE A 617 9.74 -26.61 -11.06
CA PHE A 617 10.55 -27.32 -10.05
C PHE A 617 9.97 -28.71 -9.78
N GLU A 618 10.71 -29.56 -9.08
CA GLU A 618 10.29 -30.93 -8.75
C GLU A 618 9.85 -31.05 -7.28
N ASP A 619 8.78 -31.82 -7.04
CA ASP A 619 8.38 -32.35 -5.74
C ASP A 619 8.16 -33.87 -5.87
N GLY A 620 9.13 -34.67 -5.41
CA GLY A 620 9.12 -36.12 -5.62
C GLY A 620 9.28 -36.48 -7.11
N LEU A 621 8.24 -37.07 -7.69
CA LEU A 621 8.17 -37.42 -9.12
C LEU A 621 7.36 -36.41 -9.94
N ASP A 622 6.80 -35.39 -9.30
CA ASP A 622 5.94 -34.41 -9.94
C ASP A 622 6.72 -33.15 -10.33
N THR A 623 6.64 -32.77 -11.61
CA THR A 623 7.04 -31.45 -12.09
C THR A 623 5.91 -30.45 -11.84
N ILE A 624 6.20 -29.37 -11.11
CA ILE A 624 5.25 -28.31 -10.73
C ILE A 624 5.64 -27.01 -11.43
N ASN A 625 4.64 -26.29 -11.99
CA ASN A 625 4.84 -24.95 -12.52
C ASN A 625 5.02 -23.95 -11.37
N SER A 626 6.14 -23.22 -11.35
CA SER A 626 6.32 -22.10 -10.41
C SER A 626 5.72 -20.82 -10.99
N LEU A 627 5.09 -20.00 -10.14
CA LEU A 627 4.56 -18.70 -10.52
C LEU A 627 5.19 -17.58 -9.69
N SER A 628 5.52 -16.46 -10.34
CA SER A 628 5.87 -15.20 -9.66
C SER A 628 5.31 -14.00 -10.41
N LEU A 629 5.06 -12.90 -9.71
CA LEU A 629 4.64 -11.65 -10.34
C LEU A 629 5.88 -10.84 -10.74
N ILE A 630 5.92 -10.34 -11.97
CA ILE A 630 6.95 -9.41 -12.44
C ILE A 630 6.30 -8.12 -12.93
N HIS A 631 7.02 -7.01 -12.84
CA HIS A 631 6.60 -5.72 -13.41
C HIS A 631 7.68 -5.23 -14.37
N LYS A 632 7.26 -4.69 -15.52
CA LYS A 632 8.17 -4.37 -16.63
C LYS A 632 9.32 -3.44 -16.24
N ASP A 633 9.07 -2.45 -15.38
CA ASP A 633 10.08 -1.45 -15.01
C ASP A 633 10.67 -1.58 -13.60
N SER A 634 10.18 -2.50 -12.75
CA SER A 634 10.59 -2.54 -11.34
C SER A 634 10.35 -3.90 -10.68
N SER A 635 11.37 -4.46 -10.03
CA SER A 635 11.23 -5.68 -9.24
C SER A 635 10.51 -5.48 -7.89
N LEU A 636 10.30 -4.23 -7.45
CA LEU A 636 9.68 -3.91 -6.16
C LEU A 636 8.17 -3.67 -6.25
N LYS A 637 7.65 -3.26 -7.41
CA LYS A 637 6.21 -3.01 -7.60
C LYS A 637 5.35 -4.23 -7.35
N LYS A 638 5.90 -5.44 -7.59
CA LYS A 638 5.22 -6.71 -7.28
C LYS A 638 4.90 -6.87 -5.79
N ASN A 639 5.69 -6.27 -4.90
CA ASN A 639 5.52 -6.38 -3.44
C ASN A 639 4.27 -5.65 -2.94
N SER A 640 3.52 -4.99 -3.83
CA SER A 640 2.21 -4.40 -3.54
C SER A 640 1.10 -5.46 -3.40
N PHE A 641 1.38 -6.70 -3.82
CA PHE A 641 0.41 -7.78 -3.92
C PHE A 641 0.94 -9.07 -3.30
N PHE A 642 0.11 -9.70 -2.47
CA PHE A 642 0.27 -11.08 -2.04
C PHE A 642 -0.84 -11.93 -2.64
N HIS A 643 -0.52 -13.16 -3.06
CA HIS A 643 -1.43 -14.04 -3.80
C HIS A 643 -1.51 -15.41 -3.14
N LEU A 644 -2.69 -16.01 -3.15
CA LEU A 644 -2.89 -17.44 -2.91
C LEU A 644 -3.83 -17.97 -4.00
N GLY A 645 -3.27 -18.77 -4.90
CA GLY A 645 -3.98 -19.39 -6.03
C GLY A 645 -4.26 -20.87 -5.79
N ILE A 646 -5.54 -21.25 -5.79
CA ILE A 646 -6.03 -22.63 -5.73
C ILE A 646 -7.17 -22.83 -6.73
N THR A 647 -7.50 -24.07 -7.08
CA THR A 647 -8.69 -24.39 -7.87
C THR A 647 -9.96 -24.45 -7.01
N ASP A 648 -11.13 -24.37 -7.63
CA ASP A 648 -12.41 -24.56 -6.93
C ASP A 648 -12.54 -25.98 -6.36
N GLU A 649 -12.01 -26.98 -7.06
CA GLU A 649 -11.92 -28.38 -6.60
C GLU A 649 -11.09 -28.49 -5.32
N GLU A 650 -9.89 -27.91 -5.28
CA GLU A 650 -9.03 -27.90 -4.08
C GLU A 650 -9.69 -27.15 -2.92
N TYR A 651 -10.36 -26.03 -3.20
CA TYR A 651 -11.15 -25.33 -2.20
C TYR A 651 -12.26 -26.24 -1.61
N ASN A 652 -12.98 -26.98 -2.47
CA ASN A 652 -14.00 -27.92 -2.02
C ASN A 652 -13.41 -29.07 -1.19
N THR A 653 -12.22 -29.56 -1.53
CA THR A 653 -11.48 -30.54 -0.72
C THR A 653 -11.19 -30.04 0.70
N LEU A 654 -10.84 -28.76 0.85
CA LEU A 654 -10.63 -28.14 2.16
C LEU A 654 -11.95 -28.03 2.95
N MET A 655 -13.05 -27.72 2.26
CA MET A 655 -14.36 -27.43 2.87
C MET A 655 -15.18 -28.67 3.23
N TYR A 656 -15.01 -29.82 2.57
CA TYR A 656 -15.89 -30.98 2.71
C TYR A 656 -15.15 -32.30 2.97
N ASN A 657 -15.72 -33.16 3.82
CA ASN A 657 -15.12 -34.46 4.19
C ASN A 657 -15.40 -35.60 3.18
N GLN A 658 -16.34 -35.42 2.25
CA GLN A 658 -16.72 -36.42 1.24
C GLN A 658 -16.86 -35.77 -0.14
N ILE A 659 -15.75 -35.77 -0.90
CA ILE A 659 -15.72 -35.34 -2.29
C ILE A 659 -15.37 -36.53 -3.18
N ASN A 660 -15.87 -36.56 -4.42
CA ASN A 660 -15.39 -37.56 -5.39
C ASN A 660 -13.96 -37.22 -5.86
N ALA A 661 -13.33 -38.13 -6.61
CA ALA A 661 -11.98 -37.95 -7.14
C ALA A 661 -11.77 -36.73 -8.08
N ARG A 662 -12.85 -35.99 -8.42
CA ARG A 662 -12.81 -34.75 -9.22
C ARG A 662 -13.21 -33.51 -8.41
N GLY A 663 -13.18 -33.57 -7.06
CA GLY A 663 -13.54 -32.43 -6.20
C GLY A 663 -14.99 -31.96 -6.34
N THR A 664 -15.86 -32.76 -6.99
CA THR A 664 -17.28 -32.45 -7.17
C THR A 664 -18.11 -33.12 -6.08
N ILE A 665 -19.13 -32.42 -5.61
CA ILE A 665 -20.04 -32.89 -4.57
C ILE A 665 -20.77 -34.14 -5.09
N GLN A 666 -20.62 -35.27 -4.41
CA GLN A 666 -21.41 -36.47 -4.71
C GLN A 666 -22.90 -36.16 -4.48
N THR A 667 -23.71 -36.37 -5.50
CA THR A 667 -25.14 -36.09 -5.45
C THR A 667 -25.84 -36.84 -4.31
N ALA A 668 -26.51 -36.05 -3.45
CA ALA A 668 -27.62 -36.36 -2.55
C ALA A 668 -27.35 -36.72 -1.05
N THR A 669 -27.84 -35.80 -0.21
CA THR A 669 -28.46 -35.93 1.13
C THR A 669 -27.68 -35.78 2.45
N THR A 670 -26.36 -35.98 2.54
CA THR A 670 -25.60 -35.60 3.76
C THR A 670 -24.11 -35.38 3.48
N VAL A 671 -23.76 -34.27 2.82
CA VAL A 671 -22.35 -33.84 2.76
C VAL A 671 -22.03 -33.24 4.12
N THR A 672 -21.14 -33.88 4.89
CA THR A 672 -20.65 -33.30 6.15
C THR A 672 -19.51 -32.35 5.82
N GLN A 673 -19.73 -31.05 6.01
CA GLN A 673 -18.67 -30.04 5.89
C GLN A 673 -17.58 -30.27 6.94
N ASN A 674 -16.33 -29.99 6.55
CA ASN A 674 -15.17 -30.07 7.43
C ASN A 674 -15.14 -28.86 8.38
N LEU A 675 -15.35 -27.66 7.84
CA LEU A 675 -15.46 -26.43 8.63
C LEU A 675 -16.77 -26.43 9.43
N PRO A 676 -16.79 -26.20 10.75
CA PRO A 676 -18.04 -26.09 11.53
C PRO A 676 -18.91 -24.91 11.07
N LEU A 677 -20.24 -25.04 11.15
CA LEU A 677 -21.16 -23.95 10.77
C LEU A 677 -20.96 -22.71 11.66
N GLU A 678 -20.60 -22.92 12.92
CA GLU A 678 -20.31 -21.85 13.88
C GLU A 678 -18.89 -21.28 13.72
N ALA A 679 -18.11 -21.67 12.71
CA ALA A 679 -16.84 -21.01 12.42
C ALA A 679 -17.09 -19.57 11.96
N ASP A 680 -16.32 -18.61 12.46
CA ASP A 680 -16.38 -17.21 12.02
C ASP A 680 -14.97 -16.64 11.81
N ASN A 681 -14.84 -15.52 11.08
CA ASN A 681 -13.55 -14.92 10.71
C ASN A 681 -12.58 -15.97 10.14
N VAL A 682 -13.01 -16.66 9.09
CA VAL A 682 -12.28 -17.78 8.49
C VAL A 682 -11.18 -17.26 7.56
N PHE A 683 -9.95 -17.71 7.77
CA PHE A 683 -8.76 -17.40 6.98
C PHE A 683 -8.06 -18.67 6.55
N PHE A 684 -7.31 -18.63 5.44
CA PHE A 684 -6.36 -19.70 5.16
C PHE A 684 -5.27 -19.74 6.23
N HIS A 685 -4.93 -20.96 6.64
CA HIS A 685 -3.80 -21.24 7.50
C HIS A 685 -2.77 -22.04 6.70
N LEU A 686 -1.52 -21.58 6.69
CA LEU A 686 -0.42 -22.24 6.00
C LEU A 686 0.56 -22.77 7.04
N GLU A 687 0.83 -24.07 6.99
CA GLU A 687 1.85 -24.72 7.82
C GLU A 687 3.02 -25.14 6.92
N GLU A 688 4.20 -24.56 7.17
CA GLU A 688 5.40 -24.82 6.37
C GLU A 688 5.87 -26.27 6.55
N ASP A 689 6.03 -26.99 5.45
CA ASP A 689 6.63 -28.31 5.43
C ASP A 689 8.17 -28.19 5.47
N LEU A 690 8.72 -28.20 6.69
CA LEU A 690 10.16 -28.11 6.92
C LEU A 690 10.94 -29.34 6.43
N THR A 691 10.26 -30.42 6.01
CA THR A 691 10.90 -31.60 5.43
C THR A 691 11.14 -31.47 3.93
N PHE A 692 10.51 -30.49 3.28
CA PHE A 692 10.67 -30.21 1.86
C PHE A 692 12.10 -29.69 1.57
N THR A 693 12.83 -30.39 0.72
CA THR A 693 14.29 -30.18 0.56
C THR A 693 14.67 -29.10 -0.46
N ASN A 694 13.69 -28.52 -1.18
CA ASN A 694 13.97 -27.48 -2.16
C ASN A 694 14.27 -26.15 -1.45
N ARG A 695 15.50 -25.65 -1.57
CA ARG A 695 15.95 -24.43 -0.86
C ARG A 695 15.30 -23.13 -1.35
N ASN A 696 14.64 -23.21 -2.50
CA ASN A 696 14.20 -22.09 -3.32
C ASN A 696 12.68 -22.01 -3.42
N VAL A 697 12.00 -23.02 -2.90
CA VAL A 697 10.55 -23.10 -2.88
C VAL A 697 10.15 -23.52 -1.49
N GLN A 698 9.30 -22.73 -0.86
CA GLN A 698 8.68 -23.12 0.39
C GLN A 698 7.36 -23.84 0.08
N LYS A 699 7.15 -24.99 0.69
CA LYS A 699 5.94 -25.80 0.57
C LYS A 699 5.13 -25.64 1.84
N PHE A 700 3.82 -25.45 1.69
CA PHE A 700 2.90 -25.29 2.81
C PHE A 700 1.71 -26.22 2.67
N LYS A 701 1.38 -26.89 3.78
CA LYS A 701 0.08 -27.55 3.93
C LYS A 701 -0.99 -26.48 4.18
N VAL A 702 -2.09 -26.56 3.46
CA VAL A 702 -3.20 -25.60 3.55
C VAL A 702 -4.30 -26.12 4.48
N GLY A 703 -4.75 -25.25 5.37
CA GLY A 703 -5.91 -25.44 6.23
C GLY A 703 -6.69 -24.15 6.43
N PHE A 704 -7.55 -24.14 7.44
CA PHE A 704 -8.28 -22.96 7.89
C PHE A 704 -7.89 -22.57 9.31
N ARG A 705 -7.88 -21.27 9.55
CA ARG A 705 -7.88 -20.64 10.87
C ARG A 705 -9.20 -19.90 11.04
N PHE A 706 -9.87 -20.10 12.16
CA PHE A 706 -11.19 -19.52 12.39
C PHE A 706 -11.47 -19.35 13.89
N GLU A 707 -12.50 -18.59 14.22
CA GLU A 707 -13.04 -18.50 15.57
C GLU A 707 -14.10 -19.59 15.77
N ASP A 708 -13.88 -20.49 16.73
CA ASP A 708 -14.80 -21.60 17.02
C ASP A 708 -16.01 -21.19 17.89
N ALA A 709 -16.94 -22.12 18.11
CA ALA A 709 -18.15 -21.88 18.90
C ALA A 709 -17.91 -21.41 20.35
N THR A 710 -16.69 -21.57 20.87
CA THR A 710 -16.27 -21.12 22.22
C THR A 710 -15.60 -19.74 22.21
N GLY A 711 -15.39 -19.15 21.03
CA GLY A 711 -14.76 -17.84 20.85
C GLY A 711 -13.23 -17.90 20.78
N ASN A 712 -12.65 -19.10 20.76
CA ASN A 712 -11.22 -19.31 20.63
C ASN A 712 -10.80 -19.37 19.17
N ILE A 713 -9.55 -19.00 18.88
CA ILE A 713 -8.98 -19.17 17.54
C ILE A 713 -8.46 -20.59 17.40
N SER A 714 -9.04 -21.33 16.46
CA SER A 714 -8.76 -22.73 16.17
C SER A 714 -8.23 -22.90 14.75
N THR A 715 -7.51 -23.99 14.52
CA THR A 715 -7.01 -24.39 13.20
C THR A 715 -7.60 -25.74 12.79
N LEU A 716 -7.81 -25.92 11.49
CA LEU A 716 -8.36 -27.15 10.92
C LEU A 716 -7.62 -27.47 9.62
N PHE A 717 -7.17 -28.71 9.50
CA PHE A 717 -6.62 -29.27 8.27
C PHE A 717 -7.53 -30.38 7.74
N PRO A 718 -7.57 -30.60 6.42
CA PRO A 718 -8.21 -31.77 5.85
C PRO A 718 -7.52 -33.08 6.29
N THR A 719 -8.21 -34.21 6.12
CA THR A 719 -7.62 -35.54 6.33
C THR A 719 -6.42 -35.77 5.41
N VAL A 720 -5.51 -36.69 5.78
CA VAL A 720 -4.28 -36.97 5.02
C VAL A 720 -4.55 -37.30 3.54
N THR A 721 -5.69 -37.91 3.22
CA THR A 721 -6.09 -38.24 1.84
C THR A 721 -6.54 -37.03 1.00
N ASN A 722 -6.79 -35.90 1.66
CA ASN A 722 -7.41 -34.69 1.10
C ASN A 722 -6.49 -33.47 1.30
N GLU A 723 -5.18 -33.68 1.52
CA GLU A 723 -4.24 -32.59 1.72
C GLU A 723 -4.10 -31.73 0.47
N VAL A 724 -4.14 -30.42 0.66
CA VAL A 724 -3.85 -29.43 -0.38
C VAL A 724 -2.54 -28.75 -0.01
N PHE A 725 -1.62 -28.68 -0.96
CA PHE A 725 -0.34 -28.01 -0.80
C PHE A 725 -0.25 -26.80 -1.71
N VAL A 726 0.31 -25.71 -1.18
CA VAL A 726 0.71 -24.54 -1.96
C VAL A 726 2.20 -24.32 -1.84
N TYR A 727 2.77 -23.70 -2.86
CA TYR A 727 4.18 -23.42 -2.99
C TYR A 727 4.36 -21.92 -3.16
N THR A 728 5.48 -21.39 -2.69
CA THR A 728 5.91 -20.04 -3.02
C THR A 728 7.41 -19.99 -3.24
N VAL A 729 7.80 -19.04 -4.06
CA VAL A 729 9.16 -18.86 -4.57
C VAL A 729 9.80 -17.60 -4.00
N ASP A 730 8.95 -16.65 -3.60
CA ASP A 730 9.36 -15.33 -3.12
C ASP A 730 8.60 -14.87 -1.86
N GLY A 731 7.62 -15.65 -1.38
CA GLY A 731 6.76 -15.27 -0.25
C GLY A 731 5.62 -14.29 -0.62
N PHE A 732 5.47 -13.93 -1.90
CA PHE A 732 4.41 -13.03 -2.37
C PHE A 732 3.41 -13.75 -3.28
N TYR A 733 3.83 -14.78 -4.01
CA TYR A 733 2.91 -15.57 -4.85
C TYR A 733 2.85 -17.01 -4.35
N PHE A 734 1.77 -17.37 -3.66
CA PHE A 734 1.47 -18.74 -3.26
C PHE A 734 0.54 -19.39 -4.29
N PHE A 735 0.83 -20.61 -4.71
CA PHE A 735 0.06 -21.31 -5.75
C PHE A 735 0.06 -22.82 -5.51
N SER A 736 -1.06 -23.49 -5.80
CA SER A 736 -1.11 -24.96 -5.82
C SER A 736 -0.59 -25.54 -7.14
N LYS A 737 -0.29 -26.84 -7.14
CA LYS A 737 0.09 -27.59 -8.35
C LYS A 737 -1.00 -27.47 -9.42
N GLU A 738 -2.25 -27.74 -9.07
CA GLU A 738 -3.37 -27.65 -10.01
C GLU A 738 -3.58 -26.21 -10.49
N TYR A 739 -3.62 -25.22 -9.60
CA TYR A 739 -3.81 -23.81 -10.02
C TYR A 739 -2.75 -23.35 -11.03
N SER A 740 -1.48 -23.69 -10.78
CA SER A 740 -0.36 -23.30 -11.65
C SER A 740 -0.35 -24.02 -13.00
N ALA A 741 -0.91 -25.23 -13.09
CA ALA A 741 -1.07 -25.95 -14.35
C ALA A 741 -2.09 -25.30 -15.30
N TYR A 742 -3.12 -24.65 -14.74
CA TYR A 742 -4.21 -24.01 -15.51
C TYR A 742 -4.09 -22.48 -15.64
N GLN A 743 -2.97 -21.86 -15.20
CA GLN A 743 -2.69 -20.44 -15.43
C GLN A 743 -2.27 -20.18 -16.89
N GLU A 744 -3.12 -19.47 -17.63
CA GLU A 744 -2.95 -19.24 -19.07
C GLU A 744 -2.04 -18.04 -19.39
N TYR A 745 -2.23 -16.93 -18.69
CA TYR A 745 -1.59 -15.65 -19.01
C TYR A 745 -0.22 -15.52 -18.36
N VAL A 746 0.75 -16.26 -18.90
CA VAL A 746 2.12 -16.28 -18.38
C VAL A 746 3.19 -15.83 -19.39
N VAL A 747 4.36 -15.50 -18.87
CA VAL A 747 5.61 -15.39 -19.64
C VAL A 747 6.55 -16.53 -19.21
N THR A 748 7.19 -17.20 -20.18
CA THR A 748 8.12 -18.32 -19.94
C THR A 748 9.58 -17.95 -20.19
N ASP A 749 9.82 -16.96 -21.06
CA ASP A 749 11.15 -16.41 -21.28
C ASP A 749 11.32 -15.23 -20.34
N SER A 750 12.12 -15.42 -19.30
CA SER A 750 12.58 -14.32 -18.47
C SER A 750 13.62 -13.53 -19.26
N THR A 751 13.19 -12.68 -20.19
CA THR A 751 14.06 -11.59 -20.58
C THR A 751 14.22 -10.73 -19.34
N TYR A 752 15.33 -10.94 -18.61
CA TYR A 752 15.69 -10.09 -17.50
C TYR A 752 15.60 -8.65 -17.98
N ILE A 753 14.76 -7.86 -17.32
CA ILE A 753 14.57 -6.47 -17.71
C ILE A 753 15.66 -5.67 -17.03
N ARG A 754 16.59 -5.19 -17.85
CA ARG A 754 17.71 -4.35 -17.46
C ARG A 754 17.22 -3.09 -16.74
N ASN A 755 17.92 -2.73 -15.66
CA ASN A 755 17.70 -1.46 -14.96
C ASN A 755 18.21 -0.27 -15.79
N TYR A 756 18.07 0.95 -15.27
CA TYR A 756 18.42 2.17 -16.03
C TYR A 756 19.89 2.19 -16.50
N GLU A 757 20.86 1.96 -15.60
CA GLU A 757 22.29 1.95 -15.94
C GLU A 757 22.67 0.83 -16.92
N GLU A 758 22.06 -0.35 -16.82
CA GLU A 758 22.30 -1.47 -17.72
C GLU A 758 21.70 -1.27 -19.11
N LYS A 759 20.59 -0.53 -19.21
CA LYS A 759 19.96 -0.17 -20.48
C LYS A 759 20.82 0.81 -21.27
N ILE A 760 21.43 1.79 -20.60
CA ILE A 760 22.29 2.78 -21.25
C ILE A 760 23.39 2.09 -22.08
N GLY A 761 24.06 1.08 -21.55
CA GLY A 761 25.10 0.36 -22.29
C GLY A 761 24.58 -0.56 -23.40
N PHE A 762 23.36 -1.07 -23.26
CA PHE A 762 22.78 -2.08 -24.13
C PHE A 762 22.03 -1.50 -25.33
N ASP A 763 21.29 -0.41 -25.10
CA ASP A 763 20.40 0.23 -26.09
C ASP A 763 21.16 1.19 -27.01
N ASN A 764 22.33 1.68 -26.58
CA ASN A 764 23.16 2.60 -27.37
C ASN A 764 24.28 1.87 -28.11
N ILE A 765 24.59 2.31 -29.33
CA ILE A 765 25.63 1.74 -30.21
C ILE A 765 26.65 2.82 -30.55
N GLU A 766 27.94 2.49 -30.47
CA GLU A 766 29.01 3.34 -30.97
C GLU A 766 29.10 3.24 -32.50
N SER A 767 28.99 4.39 -33.16
CA SER A 767 28.74 4.48 -34.60
C SER A 767 29.83 3.91 -35.50
N THR A 768 31.09 3.90 -35.05
CA THR A 768 32.24 3.50 -35.88
C THR A 768 32.48 2.00 -35.85
N SER A 769 32.48 1.42 -34.65
CA SER A 769 32.71 -0.01 -34.42
C SER A 769 31.43 -0.84 -34.57
N ASN A 770 30.26 -0.17 -34.58
CA ASN A 770 28.94 -0.79 -34.59
C ASN A 770 28.74 -1.79 -33.45
N LYS A 771 29.24 -1.45 -32.26
CA LYS A 771 29.14 -2.25 -31.03
C LYS A 771 28.28 -1.53 -30.02
N ARG A 772 27.58 -2.30 -29.18
CA ARG A 772 26.95 -1.75 -27.97
C ARG A 772 28.01 -1.07 -27.12
N TYR A 773 27.66 0.02 -26.44
CA TYR A 773 28.63 0.74 -25.62
C TYR A 773 29.23 -0.14 -24.52
N GLU A 774 28.44 -1.02 -23.90
CA GLU A 774 28.98 -1.97 -22.91
C GLU A 774 30.10 -2.84 -23.49
N ASP A 775 29.95 -3.32 -24.74
CA ASP A 775 30.95 -4.12 -25.44
C ASP A 775 32.15 -3.27 -25.87
N TRP A 776 31.89 -2.10 -26.44
CA TRP A 776 32.92 -1.20 -26.95
C TRP A 776 33.90 -0.78 -25.86
N PHE A 777 33.43 -0.41 -24.67
CA PHE A 777 34.31 -0.04 -23.56
C PHE A 777 35.06 -1.23 -22.98
N ILE A 778 34.41 -2.39 -22.82
CA ILE A 778 35.08 -3.61 -22.35
C ILE A 778 36.24 -3.97 -23.28
N GLU A 779 36.07 -3.82 -24.59
CA GLU A 779 37.08 -4.15 -25.59
C GLU A 779 38.27 -3.19 -25.66
N LYS A 780 38.19 -2.00 -25.05
CA LYS A 780 39.36 -1.13 -24.88
C LYS A 780 40.45 -1.81 -24.03
N ASP A 781 40.07 -2.79 -23.22
CA ASP A 781 40.97 -3.73 -22.54
C ASP A 781 40.69 -5.17 -22.99
N ILE A 782 41.50 -5.68 -23.92
CA ILE A 782 41.33 -7.03 -24.46
C ILE A 782 41.36 -8.13 -23.39
N ASN A 783 42.11 -7.91 -22.30
CA ASN A 783 42.18 -8.87 -21.21
C ASN A 783 40.93 -8.79 -20.32
N MET A 784 40.34 -7.61 -20.15
CA MET A 784 39.02 -7.44 -19.52
C MET A 784 37.95 -8.18 -20.33
N LYS A 785 37.92 -7.98 -21.65
CA LYS A 785 37.02 -8.69 -22.56
C LYS A 785 37.12 -10.20 -22.39
N ASN A 786 38.35 -10.74 -22.43
CA ASN A 786 38.58 -12.17 -22.26
C ASN A 786 38.06 -12.69 -20.91
N LYS A 787 38.19 -11.92 -19.82
CA LYS A 787 37.66 -12.29 -18.49
C LYS A 787 36.14 -12.29 -18.46
N VAL A 788 35.50 -11.28 -19.05
CA VAL A 788 34.03 -11.19 -19.16
C VAL A 788 33.49 -12.34 -20.00
N ASP A 789 34.07 -12.61 -21.16
CA ASP A 789 33.64 -13.70 -22.04
C ASP A 789 33.83 -15.07 -21.37
N THR A 790 34.96 -15.26 -20.68
CA THR A 790 35.21 -16.50 -19.92
C THR A 790 34.18 -16.70 -18.82
N PHE A 791 33.80 -15.64 -18.10
CA PHE A 791 32.76 -15.72 -17.08
C PHE A 791 31.40 -16.09 -17.68
N ILE A 792 30.98 -15.41 -18.75
CA ILE A 792 29.68 -15.66 -19.39
C ILE A 792 29.63 -17.08 -19.95
N ASN A 793 30.70 -17.53 -20.61
CA ASN A 793 30.81 -18.90 -21.12
C ASN A 793 30.83 -19.92 -19.99
N ALA A 794 31.61 -19.70 -18.92
CA ALA A 794 31.64 -20.61 -17.78
C ALA A 794 30.27 -20.71 -17.11
N LEU A 795 29.59 -19.57 -16.93
CA LEU A 795 28.25 -19.51 -16.35
C LEU A 795 27.24 -20.31 -17.17
N SER A 796 27.30 -20.24 -18.50
CA SER A 796 26.38 -20.98 -19.38
C SER A 796 26.65 -22.50 -19.42
N GLN A 797 27.82 -22.95 -18.97
CA GLN A 797 28.21 -24.36 -18.96
C GLN A 797 28.03 -25.03 -17.57
N ILE A 798 27.60 -24.28 -16.54
CA ILE A 798 27.33 -24.87 -15.24
C ILE A 798 25.96 -25.56 -15.29
N ASP A 799 25.97 -26.88 -15.09
CA ASP A 799 24.76 -27.69 -15.03
C ASP A 799 23.79 -27.17 -13.96
N ASN A 800 22.52 -27.02 -14.35
CA ASN A 800 21.43 -26.63 -13.47
C ASN A 800 21.01 -27.80 -12.55
N ASN A 801 21.85 -28.10 -11.55
CA ASN A 801 21.65 -29.16 -10.56
C ASN A 801 21.83 -28.65 -9.12
N ALA A 802 21.79 -29.54 -8.12
CA ALA A 802 21.90 -29.18 -6.71
C ALA A 802 23.19 -28.43 -6.32
N ASN A 803 24.25 -28.50 -7.14
CA ASN A 803 25.52 -27.80 -6.92
C ASN A 803 25.63 -26.48 -7.69
N PHE A 804 24.62 -26.10 -8.49
CA PHE A 804 24.64 -24.91 -9.34
C PHE A 804 25.03 -23.65 -8.56
N TYR A 805 24.36 -23.35 -7.44
CA TYR A 805 24.65 -22.16 -6.64
C TYR A 805 26.10 -22.11 -6.16
N ASN A 806 26.65 -23.22 -5.64
CA ASN A 806 28.03 -23.26 -5.14
C ASN A 806 29.05 -23.08 -6.27
N ASN A 807 28.78 -23.66 -7.44
CA ASN A 807 29.61 -23.51 -8.62
C ASN A 807 29.58 -22.06 -9.14
N VAL A 808 28.39 -21.46 -9.24
CA VAL A 808 28.23 -20.05 -9.63
C VAL A 808 28.83 -19.12 -8.60
N LYS A 809 28.67 -19.38 -7.29
CA LYS A 809 29.29 -18.60 -6.22
C LYS A 809 30.81 -18.58 -6.36
N THR A 810 31.41 -19.75 -6.60
CA THR A 810 32.87 -19.87 -6.83
C THR A 810 33.29 -19.11 -8.08
N LEU A 811 32.52 -19.24 -9.17
CA LEU A 811 32.76 -18.51 -10.41
C LEU A 811 32.67 -16.99 -10.21
N VAL A 812 31.65 -16.52 -9.49
CA VAL A 812 31.42 -15.11 -9.14
C VAL A 812 32.56 -14.56 -8.30
N GLU A 813 32.95 -15.26 -7.22
CA GLU A 813 34.03 -14.82 -6.34
C GLU A 813 35.35 -14.65 -7.10
N ASN A 814 35.72 -15.66 -7.90
CA ASN A 814 36.95 -15.63 -8.68
C ASN A 814 36.92 -14.57 -9.79
N SER A 815 35.80 -14.46 -10.51
CA SER A 815 35.69 -13.57 -11.67
C SER A 815 35.57 -12.11 -11.25
N ALA A 816 34.85 -11.80 -10.17
CA ALA A 816 34.75 -10.46 -9.64
C ALA A 816 36.11 -9.92 -9.15
N LEU A 817 36.91 -10.75 -8.48
CA LEU A 817 38.29 -10.38 -8.11
C LEU A 817 39.20 -10.24 -9.34
N SER A 818 39.04 -11.11 -10.34
CA SER A 818 39.83 -11.12 -11.56
C SER A 818 39.65 -9.84 -12.39
N ILE A 819 38.44 -9.31 -12.52
CA ILE A 819 38.18 -8.06 -13.24
C ILE A 819 38.72 -6.84 -12.48
N TRP A 820 38.64 -6.83 -11.14
CA TRP A 820 39.24 -5.77 -10.33
C TRP A 820 40.77 -5.70 -10.53
N ASN A 821 41.45 -6.85 -10.42
CA ASN A 821 42.90 -6.94 -10.62
C ASN A 821 43.30 -6.59 -12.06
N GLN A 822 42.46 -6.92 -13.04
CA GLN A 822 42.68 -6.53 -14.44
C GLN A 822 42.64 -5.02 -14.61
N ALA A 823 41.62 -4.36 -14.07
CA ALA A 823 41.49 -2.90 -14.16
C ALA A 823 42.70 -2.19 -13.55
N ILE A 824 43.19 -2.65 -12.39
CA ILE A 824 44.43 -2.15 -11.78
C ILE A 824 45.62 -2.33 -12.73
N SER A 825 45.81 -3.56 -13.25
CA SER A 825 46.94 -3.88 -14.14
C SER A 825 46.93 -3.02 -15.40
N THR A 826 45.75 -2.79 -15.98
CA THR A 826 45.58 -1.96 -17.19
C THR A 826 45.88 -0.50 -16.92
N VAL A 827 45.31 0.07 -15.85
CA VAL A 827 45.56 1.48 -15.49
C VAL A 827 47.02 1.70 -15.12
N GLN A 828 47.69 0.74 -14.49
CA GLN A 828 49.09 0.86 -14.07
C GLN A 828 50.12 0.47 -15.17
N ALA A 829 49.68 -0.13 -16.28
CA ALA A 829 50.56 -0.56 -17.37
C ALA A 829 51.29 0.63 -18.02
N ASN A 830 52.51 0.37 -18.54
CA ASN A 830 53.32 1.35 -19.27
C ASN A 830 53.46 2.70 -18.54
N SER A 831 53.61 2.68 -17.21
CA SER A 831 53.65 3.88 -16.37
C SER A 831 52.37 4.74 -16.43
N ASN A 832 51.21 4.09 -16.49
CA ASN A 832 49.87 4.69 -16.61
C ASN A 832 49.68 5.50 -17.91
N ALA A 833 50.17 4.99 -19.05
CA ALA A 833 50.08 5.71 -20.32
C ALA A 833 48.63 5.87 -20.85
N ASN A 834 47.76 4.88 -20.60
CA ASN A 834 46.38 4.84 -21.09
C ASN A 834 45.38 4.47 -19.98
N PRO A 835 45.23 5.31 -18.95
CA PRO A 835 44.36 4.98 -17.82
C PRO A 835 42.88 5.16 -18.19
N ASP A 836 42.05 4.18 -17.84
CA ASP A 836 40.61 4.18 -18.11
C ASP A 836 39.86 3.36 -17.03
N ASP A 837 38.78 3.91 -16.48
CA ASP A 837 37.93 3.24 -15.48
C ASP A 837 36.66 2.60 -16.09
N ARG A 838 36.30 2.99 -17.32
CA ARG A 838 35.09 2.52 -18.01
C ARG A 838 35.08 1.01 -18.27
N PRO A 839 36.20 0.36 -18.68
CA PRO A 839 36.20 -1.09 -18.89
C PRO A 839 35.75 -1.89 -17.66
N LEU A 840 36.15 -1.47 -16.45
CA LEU A 840 35.73 -2.11 -15.21
C LEU A 840 34.23 -1.90 -14.95
N TYR A 841 33.75 -0.66 -15.09
CA TYR A 841 32.34 -0.33 -14.87
C TYR A 841 31.41 -1.15 -15.76
N TRP A 842 31.67 -1.16 -17.07
CA TRP A 842 30.85 -1.89 -18.03
C TRP A 842 30.98 -3.41 -17.90
N ALA A 843 32.17 -3.94 -17.60
CA ALA A 843 32.35 -5.36 -17.31
C ALA A 843 31.47 -5.81 -16.12
N ARG A 844 31.42 -4.99 -15.06
CA ARG A 844 30.61 -5.26 -13.87
C ARG A 844 29.12 -5.29 -14.19
N LEU A 845 28.62 -4.34 -14.98
CA LEU A 845 27.21 -4.33 -15.40
C LEU A 845 26.88 -5.54 -16.28
N LYS A 846 27.70 -5.81 -17.31
CA LYS A 846 27.46 -6.91 -18.25
C LYS A 846 27.47 -8.29 -17.58
N MET A 847 28.40 -8.53 -16.66
CA MET A 847 28.47 -9.80 -15.91
C MET A 847 27.30 -9.96 -14.94
N GLN A 848 26.86 -8.88 -14.29
CA GLN A 848 25.65 -8.92 -13.46
C GLN A 848 24.41 -9.19 -14.30
N VAL A 849 24.27 -8.59 -15.48
CA VAL A 849 23.17 -8.90 -16.39
C VAL A 849 23.21 -10.38 -16.79
N ALA A 850 24.38 -10.97 -17.05
CA ALA A 850 24.47 -12.40 -17.36
C ALA A 850 23.97 -13.28 -16.20
N LEU A 851 24.29 -12.92 -14.94
CA LEU A 851 23.72 -13.58 -13.76
C LEU A 851 22.20 -13.41 -13.70
N LYS A 852 21.70 -12.17 -13.81
CA LYS A 852 20.27 -11.87 -13.69
C LYS A 852 19.44 -12.47 -14.82
N SER A 853 20.03 -12.63 -16.01
CA SER A 853 19.42 -13.24 -17.19
C SER A 853 19.49 -14.76 -17.19
N HIS A 854 20.26 -15.38 -16.28
CA HIS A 854 20.45 -16.82 -16.32
C HIS A 854 19.14 -17.53 -15.93
N PRO A 855 18.68 -18.55 -16.69
CA PRO A 855 17.38 -19.20 -16.47
C PRO A 855 17.17 -19.74 -15.05
N TYR A 856 18.25 -20.14 -14.37
CA TYR A 856 18.21 -20.51 -12.95
C TYR A 856 17.62 -19.43 -12.05
N PHE A 857 17.91 -18.15 -12.30
CA PHE A 857 17.41 -17.03 -11.49
C PHE A 857 16.17 -16.36 -12.08
N GLY A 858 15.86 -16.66 -13.34
CA GLY A 858 14.84 -16.02 -14.16
C GLY A 858 13.38 -16.19 -13.72
N GLY A 859 13.09 -16.90 -12.63
CA GLY A 859 11.71 -17.26 -12.28
C GLY A 859 11.20 -17.00 -10.89
N GLY A 860 11.89 -16.18 -10.11
CA GLY A 860 11.51 -15.91 -8.72
C GLY A 860 11.95 -17.00 -7.74
N ASN A 861 12.12 -18.25 -8.17
CA ASN A 861 12.58 -19.39 -7.35
C ASN A 861 13.86 -19.08 -6.58
N ASN A 862 14.81 -18.35 -7.18
CA ASN A 862 16.16 -18.22 -6.61
C ASN A 862 16.55 -16.75 -6.37
N ALA A 863 15.57 -15.88 -6.13
CA ALA A 863 15.81 -14.43 -6.04
C ALA A 863 16.79 -14.06 -4.91
N LYS A 864 16.69 -14.72 -3.75
CA LYS A 864 17.62 -14.52 -2.64
C LYS A 864 19.04 -14.99 -2.96
N ASP A 865 19.17 -16.10 -3.67
CA ASP A 865 20.45 -16.62 -4.13
C ASP A 865 21.10 -15.66 -5.14
N LEU A 866 20.31 -15.13 -6.08
CA LEU A 866 20.76 -14.10 -7.01
C LEU A 866 21.22 -12.85 -6.25
N ASP A 867 20.43 -12.35 -5.29
CA ASP A 867 20.79 -11.17 -4.48
C ASP A 867 22.10 -11.38 -3.73
N ASN A 868 22.31 -12.57 -3.14
CA ASN A 868 23.56 -12.93 -2.48
C ASN A 868 24.75 -12.97 -3.44
N LEU A 869 24.56 -13.50 -4.66
CA LEU A 869 25.61 -13.55 -5.68
C LEU A 869 25.93 -12.16 -6.23
N ILE A 870 24.92 -11.33 -6.45
CA ILE A 870 25.10 -9.92 -6.87
C ILE A 870 25.81 -9.14 -5.77
N LEU A 871 25.43 -9.32 -4.50
CA LEU A 871 26.14 -8.69 -3.38
C LEU A 871 27.59 -9.13 -3.31
N LEU A 872 27.87 -10.44 -3.39
CA LEU A 872 29.22 -10.99 -3.41
C LEU A 872 30.03 -10.44 -4.59
N PHE A 873 29.42 -10.37 -5.78
CA PHE A 873 30.02 -9.81 -6.98
C PHE A 873 30.39 -8.34 -6.77
N GLU A 874 29.47 -7.52 -6.27
CA GLU A 874 29.70 -6.11 -5.96
C GLU A 874 30.82 -5.94 -4.92
N GLU A 875 30.79 -6.69 -3.81
CA GLU A 875 31.78 -6.62 -2.74
C GLU A 875 33.21 -6.96 -3.21
N LYS A 876 33.35 -7.97 -4.08
CA LYS A 876 34.66 -8.40 -4.61
C LYS A 876 35.15 -7.49 -5.75
N SER A 877 34.27 -7.12 -6.68
CA SER A 877 34.61 -6.28 -7.84
C SER A 877 34.84 -4.81 -7.50
N ARG A 878 34.44 -4.36 -6.31
CA ARG A 878 34.70 -3.01 -5.78
C ARG A 878 35.79 -2.94 -4.71
N ASN A 879 36.38 -4.09 -4.40
CA ASN A 879 37.39 -4.26 -3.36
C ASN A 879 36.93 -3.86 -1.95
N TYR A 880 35.70 -4.18 -1.58
CA TYR A 880 35.21 -3.94 -0.22
C TYR A 880 35.75 -4.95 0.81
N THR A 881 36.08 -6.17 0.37
CA THR A 881 36.42 -7.28 1.28
C THR A 881 37.91 -7.65 1.32
N SER A 882 38.72 -7.18 0.37
CA SER A 882 40.17 -7.49 0.32
C SER A 882 41.05 -6.38 0.91
N VAL A 883 40.46 -5.38 1.56
CA VAL A 883 41.19 -4.29 2.23
C VAL A 883 41.87 -4.85 3.47
N ILE A 884 43.17 -4.58 3.62
CA ILE A 884 44.08 -4.89 4.77
C ILE A 884 45.17 -5.96 4.52
N ASN A 885 45.34 -6.49 3.30
CA ASN A 885 46.55 -7.26 2.97
C ASN A 885 47.76 -6.33 2.69
N ALA A 886 48.24 -5.63 3.72
CA ALA A 886 49.41 -4.75 3.65
C ALA A 886 50.66 -5.46 4.18
N PRO A 887 51.87 -5.12 3.67
CA PRO A 887 53.12 -5.60 4.25
C PRO A 887 53.25 -5.21 5.73
N VAL A 888 53.80 -6.13 6.54
CA VAL A 888 54.03 -5.91 7.98
C VAL A 888 54.94 -4.69 8.19
N GLY A 889 54.58 -3.82 9.14
CA GLY A 889 55.36 -2.62 9.47
C GLY A 889 55.07 -1.37 8.63
N THR A 890 54.10 -1.43 7.71
CA THR A 890 53.69 -0.27 6.89
C THR A 890 52.52 0.50 7.52
N ASN A 891 52.51 1.82 7.34
CA ASN A 891 51.33 2.66 7.55
C ASN A 891 50.26 2.28 6.50
N LYS A 892 48.97 2.34 6.86
CA LYS A 892 47.87 1.99 5.94
C LYS A 892 47.01 3.22 5.69
N ILE A 893 46.70 3.51 4.43
CA ILE A 893 45.71 4.53 4.07
C ILE A 893 44.67 3.93 3.13
N LEU A 894 43.43 4.39 3.26
CA LEU A 894 42.32 4.00 2.41
C LEU A 894 41.88 5.18 1.56
N ILE A 895 41.70 4.96 0.26
CA ILE A 895 41.24 5.97 -0.68
C ILE A 895 39.99 5.47 -1.39
N THR A 896 38.94 6.28 -1.44
CA THR A 896 37.72 5.92 -2.17
C THR A 896 37.57 6.73 -3.45
N GLY A 897 36.96 6.15 -4.47
CA GLY A 897 36.56 6.81 -5.70
C GLY A 897 35.14 6.38 -6.10
N PHE A 898 34.67 6.86 -7.25
CA PHE A 898 33.34 6.56 -7.76
C PHE A 898 33.36 5.96 -9.17
N ASP A 899 32.29 5.22 -9.48
CA ASP A 899 31.96 4.79 -10.84
C ASP A 899 31.72 6.00 -11.78
N PRO A 900 31.83 5.81 -13.11
CA PRO A 900 31.27 6.74 -14.11
C PRO A 900 29.80 7.09 -13.85
N PHE A 901 29.41 8.32 -14.16
CA PHE A 901 28.05 8.84 -13.96
C PHE A 901 27.71 9.91 -15.01
N GLN A 902 26.43 10.32 -15.07
CA GLN A 902 25.90 11.22 -16.12
C GLN A 902 26.02 10.67 -17.55
N LEU A 903 26.02 9.34 -17.68
CA LEU A 903 26.21 8.60 -18.94
C LEU A 903 25.05 8.80 -19.93
N GLU A 904 23.90 9.28 -19.46
CA GLU A 904 22.78 9.70 -20.28
C GLU A 904 23.06 10.99 -21.06
N ASN A 905 23.93 11.87 -20.53
CA ASN A 905 24.32 13.12 -21.19
C ASN A 905 25.58 12.93 -22.03
N ASP A 906 26.55 12.19 -21.49
CA ASP A 906 27.79 11.83 -22.17
C ASP A 906 28.16 10.39 -21.84
N ILE A 907 27.85 9.48 -22.77
CA ILE A 907 28.12 8.04 -22.65
C ILE A 907 29.62 7.72 -22.58
N GLU A 908 30.47 8.64 -23.07
CA GLU A 908 31.91 8.47 -23.04
C GLU A 908 32.55 8.96 -21.75
N GLN A 909 31.79 9.60 -20.87
CA GLN A 909 32.26 10.11 -19.58
C GLN A 909 32.97 9.01 -18.77
N TRP A 910 34.26 9.23 -18.49
CA TRP A 910 35.02 8.53 -17.46
C TRP A 910 34.88 9.23 -16.10
N ASN A 911 35.29 8.58 -15.01
CA ASN A 911 35.42 9.24 -13.71
C ASN A 911 36.90 9.34 -13.29
N PRO A 912 37.51 10.53 -13.30
CA PRO A 912 38.89 10.74 -12.86
C PRO A 912 39.17 10.20 -11.44
N SER A 913 38.16 10.15 -10.56
CA SER A 913 38.32 9.53 -9.24
C SER A 913 38.52 8.01 -9.31
N GLY A 914 37.81 7.32 -10.23
CA GLY A 914 37.99 5.90 -10.52
C GLY A 914 39.40 5.61 -11.08
N ILE A 915 39.84 6.43 -12.04
CA ILE A 915 41.20 6.38 -12.60
C ILE A 915 42.25 6.56 -11.49
N ALA A 916 42.09 7.56 -10.64
CA ALA A 916 43.02 7.84 -9.55
C ALA A 916 43.18 6.64 -8.62
N ILE A 917 42.08 6.05 -8.14
CA ILE A 917 42.15 4.93 -7.18
C ILE A 917 42.72 3.66 -7.80
N LEU A 918 42.43 3.35 -9.07
CA LEU A 918 42.98 2.19 -9.76
C LEU A 918 44.50 2.35 -9.97
N SER A 919 44.94 3.58 -10.26
CA SER A 919 46.36 3.90 -10.41
C SER A 919 47.16 3.83 -9.09
N LEU A 920 46.49 4.01 -7.94
CA LEU A 920 47.13 4.10 -6.62
C LEU A 920 47.03 2.79 -5.82
N HIS A 921 46.08 1.92 -6.15
CA HIS A 921 45.86 0.67 -5.43
C HIS A 921 47.13 -0.18 -5.33
N GLY A 922 47.45 -0.64 -4.12
CA GLY A 922 48.58 -1.54 -3.86
C GLY A 922 49.96 -0.90 -3.89
N LYS A 923 50.07 0.43 -4.09
CA LYS A 923 51.36 1.13 -4.06
C LYS A 923 51.85 1.36 -2.64
N LEU A 924 53.17 1.23 -2.46
CA LEU A 924 53.89 1.57 -1.23
C LEU A 924 54.64 2.89 -1.45
N ILE A 925 54.26 3.94 -0.72
CA ILE A 925 54.85 5.28 -0.80
C ILE A 925 55.31 5.70 0.59
N ASN A 926 56.60 5.98 0.79
CA ASN A 926 57.16 6.40 2.09
C ASN A 926 56.69 5.51 3.27
N ASN A 927 56.88 4.19 3.16
CA ASN A 927 56.40 3.19 4.13
C ASN A 927 54.88 3.16 4.35
N THR A 928 54.09 3.78 3.48
CA THR A 928 52.62 3.83 3.54
C THR A 928 52.00 3.05 2.39
N TYR A 929 51.26 2.00 2.72
CA TYR A 929 50.56 1.12 1.79
C TYR A 929 49.16 1.65 1.50
N ILE A 930 48.85 1.79 0.21
CA ILE A 930 47.59 2.35 -0.27
C ILE A 930 46.61 1.23 -0.61
N GLN A 931 45.42 1.33 -0.02
CA GLN A 931 44.28 0.50 -0.35
C GLN A 931 43.15 1.37 -0.87
N THR A 932 42.37 0.84 -1.80
CA THR A 932 41.30 1.62 -2.43
C THR A 932 39.99 0.87 -2.52
N MET A 933 38.89 1.62 -2.60
CA MET A 933 37.53 1.12 -2.84
C MET A 933 36.83 2.00 -3.87
N ILE A 934 35.96 1.42 -4.71
CA ILE A 934 35.12 2.17 -5.64
C ILE A 934 33.65 2.08 -5.23
N PHE A 935 33.02 3.23 -4.97
CA PHE A 935 31.61 3.30 -4.59
C PHE A 935 30.71 3.60 -5.80
N PRO A 936 29.47 3.06 -5.82
CA PRO A 936 28.50 3.40 -6.85
C PRO A 936 27.98 4.82 -6.69
N VAL A 937 27.63 5.45 -7.81
CA VAL A 937 26.88 6.71 -7.82
C VAL A 937 25.37 6.38 -7.77
N ARG A 938 24.93 5.84 -6.63
CA ARG A 938 23.53 5.39 -6.39
C ARG A 938 23.09 5.73 -4.97
N TYR A 939 21.99 6.48 -4.82
CA TYR A 939 21.45 6.87 -3.51
C TYR A 939 21.02 5.66 -2.69
N LYS A 940 20.41 4.67 -3.33
CA LYS A 940 19.92 3.43 -2.70
C LYS A 940 21.03 2.69 -1.93
N ASP A 941 22.25 2.70 -2.42
CA ASP A 941 23.39 2.04 -1.78
C ASP A 941 23.85 2.79 -0.53
N PHE A 942 23.85 4.13 -0.59
CA PHE A 942 24.17 4.99 0.55
C PHE A 942 23.10 4.91 1.64
N ASP A 943 21.82 4.90 1.23
CA ASP A 943 20.67 4.76 2.15
C ASP A 943 20.54 3.35 2.74
N LYS A 944 21.27 2.36 2.22
CA LYS A 944 21.48 1.04 2.84
C LYS A 944 22.71 0.97 3.75
N GLY A 945 23.39 2.11 3.97
CA GLY A 945 24.55 2.20 4.84
C GLY A 945 25.82 1.58 4.27
N TYR A 946 26.00 1.56 2.93
CA TYR A 946 27.18 0.90 2.32
C TYR A 946 28.49 1.54 2.76
N VAL A 947 28.53 2.87 2.94
CA VAL A 947 29.74 3.56 3.40
C VAL A 947 30.13 3.04 4.78
N GLU A 948 29.18 3.00 5.71
CA GLU A 948 29.39 2.51 7.06
C GLU A 948 29.71 1.01 7.06
N LYS A 949 28.98 0.20 6.30
CA LYS A 949 29.15 -1.26 6.23
C LYS A 949 30.57 -1.65 5.83
N TYR A 950 31.13 -0.99 4.82
CA TYR A 950 32.42 -1.37 4.26
C TYR A 950 33.60 -0.61 4.84
N ILE A 951 33.42 0.60 5.36
CA ILE A 951 34.51 1.35 5.98
C ILE A 951 34.68 1.01 7.46
N PHE A 952 33.59 0.79 8.21
CA PHE A 952 33.65 0.52 9.65
C PHE A 952 34.61 -0.64 10.04
N PRO A 953 34.65 -1.79 9.34
CA PRO A 953 35.57 -2.87 9.69
C PRO A 953 37.06 -2.49 9.57
N HIS A 954 37.38 -1.43 8.82
CA HIS A 954 38.76 -1.06 8.47
C HIS A 954 39.20 0.29 9.06
N ILE A 955 38.25 1.14 9.46
CA ILE A 955 38.50 2.54 9.83
C ILE A 955 39.51 2.71 10.97
N ALA A 956 39.50 1.82 11.97
CA ALA A 956 40.44 1.86 13.09
C ALA A 956 41.87 1.38 12.71
N ASN A 957 42.02 0.72 11.57
CA ASN A 957 43.28 0.10 11.13
C ASN A 957 44.05 0.95 10.10
N VAL A 958 43.54 2.13 9.75
CA VAL A 958 44.16 3.04 8.78
C VAL A 958 44.51 4.37 9.45
N LYS A 959 45.58 5.01 8.97
CA LYS A 959 46.03 6.33 9.46
C LYS A 959 45.34 7.49 8.73
N MET A 960 44.85 7.24 7.53
CA MET A 960 44.20 8.24 6.71
C MET A 960 43.11 7.63 5.82
N ILE A 961 41.97 8.33 5.70
CA ILE A 961 40.95 8.07 4.67
C ILE A 961 40.77 9.33 3.82
N ILE A 962 41.04 9.23 2.52
CA ILE A 962 40.77 10.30 1.56
C ILE A 962 39.67 9.83 0.62
N THR A 963 38.52 10.49 0.65
CA THR A 963 37.48 10.27 -0.35
C THR A 963 37.74 11.16 -1.56
N VAL A 964 37.71 10.60 -2.77
CA VAL A 964 38.07 11.32 -4.01
C VAL A 964 36.84 11.35 -4.92
N SER A 965 36.59 12.49 -5.55
CA SER A 965 35.47 12.64 -6.51
C SER A 965 35.81 13.61 -7.63
N GLN A 966 35.19 13.42 -8.79
CA GLN A 966 35.25 14.42 -9.87
C GLN A 966 34.61 15.73 -9.42
N GLY A 967 35.34 16.83 -9.57
CA GLY A 967 34.94 18.17 -9.14
C GLY A 967 34.90 19.16 -10.30
N ARG A 968 35.72 20.20 -10.24
CA ARG A 968 35.71 21.34 -11.19
C ARG A 968 36.97 21.35 -12.06
N TYR A 969 37.66 22.47 -12.22
CA TYR A 969 38.83 22.58 -13.13
C TYR A 969 40.19 22.37 -12.44
N ARG A 970 40.23 22.31 -11.10
CA ARG A 970 41.45 22.13 -10.29
C ARG A 970 41.23 21.12 -9.16
N PHE A 971 42.26 20.91 -8.33
CA PHE A 971 42.13 20.09 -7.13
C PHE A 971 41.66 20.95 -5.95
N ASP A 972 40.62 20.49 -5.27
CA ASP A 972 40.08 21.13 -4.07
C ASP A 972 40.13 20.15 -2.89
N ILE A 973 40.82 20.54 -1.82
CA ILE A 973 40.76 19.87 -0.53
C ILE A 973 39.60 20.50 0.22
N GLU A 974 38.53 19.74 0.40
CA GLU A 974 37.30 20.27 0.97
C GLU A 974 37.38 20.39 2.48
N ARG A 975 37.02 21.56 3.01
CA ARG A 975 36.97 21.79 4.45
C ARG A 975 35.73 21.19 5.08
N PHE A 976 34.55 21.55 4.59
CA PHE A 976 33.27 21.23 5.23
C PHE A 976 32.55 20.10 4.51
N ALA A 977 32.30 19.02 5.25
CA ALA A 977 31.32 18.00 4.90
C ALA A 977 29.97 18.40 5.52
N SER A 978 28.87 18.16 4.81
CA SER A 978 27.54 18.57 5.26
C SER A 978 26.53 17.43 5.24
N LYS A 979 25.56 17.46 6.17
CA LYS A 979 24.43 16.50 6.24
C LYS A 979 23.46 16.64 5.07
N PHE A 980 23.50 17.74 4.33
CA PHE A 980 22.51 18.03 3.30
C PHE A 980 22.73 17.21 2.03
N ARG A 981 21.64 16.68 1.48
CA ARG A 981 21.55 16.06 0.15
C ARG A 981 20.51 16.80 -0.66
N THR A 982 20.83 17.18 -1.90
CA THR A 982 19.87 17.84 -2.79
C THR A 982 18.76 16.88 -3.24
N LYS A 983 17.57 17.43 -3.49
CA LYS A 983 16.41 16.68 -3.99
C LYS A 983 16.32 16.63 -5.51
N THR A 984 17.15 17.40 -6.22
CA THR A 984 16.98 17.62 -7.67
C THR A 984 17.89 16.76 -8.55
N SER A 985 19.05 16.35 -8.05
CA SER A 985 20.05 15.61 -8.84
C SER A 985 19.71 14.12 -8.91
N THR A 986 19.81 13.55 -10.11
CA THR A 986 19.60 12.13 -10.40
C THR A 986 20.89 11.33 -10.23
N ASP A 987 20.76 10.09 -9.76
CA ASP A 987 21.85 9.11 -9.70
C ASP A 987 21.92 8.20 -10.95
N ASN A 988 22.81 7.20 -10.97
CA ASN A 988 22.95 6.28 -12.10
C ASN A 988 21.71 5.40 -12.36
N LEU A 989 20.76 5.33 -11.41
CA LEU A 989 19.46 4.67 -11.61
C LEU A 989 18.37 5.65 -12.04
N ASN A 990 18.73 6.90 -12.32
CA ASN A 990 17.82 8.02 -12.61
C ASN A 990 16.85 8.33 -11.45
N ILE A 991 17.29 8.06 -10.21
CA ILE A 991 16.50 8.31 -9.00
C ILE A 991 16.91 9.66 -8.40
N LYS A 992 15.94 10.43 -7.90
CA LYS A 992 16.14 11.68 -7.15
C LYS A 992 15.10 11.80 -6.03
N ASN A 993 15.28 12.78 -5.13
CA ASN A 993 14.37 13.06 -4.02
C ASN A 993 14.13 11.82 -3.11
N THR A 994 15.20 11.16 -2.70
CA THR A 994 15.14 10.04 -1.75
C THR A 994 15.30 10.51 -0.30
N ASN A 995 14.77 9.72 0.63
CA ASN A 995 15.08 9.83 2.06
C ASN A 995 16.58 9.79 2.31
N HIS A 996 17.04 10.56 3.30
CA HIS A 996 18.43 10.57 3.71
C HIS A 996 18.60 9.70 4.98
N ILE A 997 19.02 8.45 4.82
CA ILE A 997 19.12 7.47 5.92
C ILE A 997 20.58 7.32 6.36
N PHE A 998 20.83 7.39 7.66
CA PHE A 998 22.17 7.25 8.26
C PHE A 998 22.28 6.04 9.16
N TYR A 999 23.51 5.51 9.26
CA TYR A 999 23.86 4.38 10.11
C TYR A 999 25.02 4.77 11.02
N LEU A 1000 25.07 4.17 12.21
CA LEU A 1000 26.20 4.29 13.12
C LEU A 1000 26.58 2.91 13.68
N PRO A 1001 27.87 2.69 14.00
CA PRO A 1001 28.31 1.50 14.71
C PRO A 1001 27.61 1.31 16.06
N ASN A 1002 27.11 0.09 16.29
CA ASN A 1002 26.67 -0.43 17.58
C ASN A 1002 27.32 -1.81 17.79
N GLY A 1003 28.33 -1.87 18.65
CA GLY A 1003 29.21 -3.05 18.76
C GLY A 1003 29.89 -3.37 17.43
N ASN A 1004 29.77 -4.62 16.96
CA ASN A 1004 30.37 -5.09 15.70
C ASN A 1004 29.45 -4.96 14.48
N LYS A 1005 28.31 -4.26 14.61
CA LYS A 1005 27.32 -4.07 13.54
C LYS A 1005 27.09 -2.57 13.30
N ILE A 1006 26.42 -2.26 12.19
CA ILE A 1006 25.88 -0.92 11.92
C ILE A 1006 24.36 -0.94 12.10
N GLU A 1007 23.81 0.11 12.68
CA GLU A 1007 22.37 0.27 12.91
C GLU A 1007 21.92 1.64 12.43
N GLN A 1008 20.69 1.71 11.90
CA GLN A 1008 20.10 2.98 11.48
C GLN A 1008 19.97 3.92 12.68
N THR A 1009 20.27 5.20 12.48
CA THR A 1009 20.23 6.22 13.54
C THR A 1009 19.31 7.38 13.21
N SER A 1010 18.86 8.08 14.25
CA SER A 1010 18.06 9.30 14.10
C SER A 1010 18.91 10.45 13.56
N LEU A 1011 18.34 11.23 12.63
CA LEU A 1011 18.95 12.46 12.09
C LEU A 1011 19.33 13.49 13.17
N SER A 1012 18.69 13.45 14.33
CA SER A 1012 19.02 14.31 15.48
C SER A 1012 20.39 14.03 16.08
N LYS A 1013 20.91 12.81 15.91
CA LYS A 1013 22.26 12.40 16.36
C LYS A 1013 23.34 12.71 15.33
N ILE A 1014 22.95 13.11 14.12
CA ILE A 1014 23.87 13.39 13.02
C ILE A 1014 24.14 14.91 12.97
N PRO A 1015 25.41 15.34 13.06
CA PRO A 1015 25.77 16.76 13.03
C PRO A 1015 25.38 17.42 11.69
N GLU A 1016 25.30 18.75 11.64
CA GLU A 1016 24.97 19.46 10.40
C GLU A 1016 26.21 19.60 9.50
N PHE A 1017 27.35 19.95 10.11
CA PHE A 1017 28.63 20.12 9.43
C PHE A 1017 29.74 19.39 10.19
N LEU A 1018 30.74 18.91 9.45
CA LEU A 1018 31.98 18.36 9.99
C LEU A 1018 33.16 18.86 9.17
N GLU A 1019 34.31 19.06 9.82
CA GLU A 1019 35.53 19.49 9.14
C GLU A 1019 36.46 18.33 8.78
N THR A 1020 37.21 18.54 7.69
CA THR A 1020 38.35 17.71 7.32
C THR A 1020 39.41 17.73 8.42
N THR A 1021 40.07 16.60 8.64
CA THR A 1021 41.27 16.50 9.49
C THR A 1021 42.51 16.17 8.67
N LEU A 1022 42.43 16.26 7.34
CA LEU A 1022 43.60 16.11 6.48
C LEU A 1022 44.70 17.11 6.84
N PRO A 1023 45.98 16.76 6.61
CA PRO A 1023 47.13 17.60 6.99
C PRO A 1023 47.30 18.81 6.05
N ILE A 1024 46.40 19.79 6.15
CA ILE A 1024 46.30 20.94 5.24
C ILE A 1024 47.63 21.69 5.10
N ALA A 1025 48.40 21.84 6.19
CA ALA A 1025 49.70 22.50 6.18
C ALA A 1025 50.76 21.81 5.30
N HIS A 1026 50.63 20.49 5.06
CA HIS A 1026 51.51 19.77 4.12
C HIS A 1026 50.95 19.80 2.70
N MET A 1027 49.62 19.80 2.54
CA MET A 1027 48.98 19.73 1.23
C MET A 1027 48.84 21.09 0.52
N ILE A 1028 48.95 22.20 1.25
CA ILE A 1028 48.79 23.57 0.72
C ILE A 1028 49.97 24.45 1.16
N PRO A 1029 50.76 25.02 0.22
CA PRO A 1029 50.61 24.92 -1.23
C PRO A 1029 50.99 23.54 -1.81
N GLY A 1030 51.60 22.66 -1.01
CA GLY A 1030 52.09 21.34 -1.45
C GLY A 1030 53.10 21.43 -2.60
N THR A 1031 53.37 20.30 -3.24
CA THR A 1031 54.32 20.18 -4.36
C THR A 1031 53.80 20.83 -5.65
N LEU A 1032 52.48 20.91 -5.84
CA LEU A 1032 51.85 21.44 -7.06
C LEU A 1032 51.53 22.94 -7.01
N GLY A 1033 51.67 23.58 -5.85
CA GLY A 1033 51.35 24.99 -5.68
C GLY A 1033 49.86 25.27 -5.42
N ASN A 1034 49.61 26.43 -4.81
CA ASN A 1034 48.30 26.94 -4.39
C ASN A 1034 47.39 27.49 -5.52
N ASN A 1035 47.87 27.46 -6.77
CA ASN A 1035 47.03 27.70 -7.95
C ASN A 1035 46.40 26.40 -8.48
N ARG A 1036 47.02 25.24 -8.22
CA ARG A 1036 46.56 23.93 -8.72
C ARG A 1036 45.81 23.13 -7.66
N VAL A 1037 46.19 23.30 -6.39
CA VAL A 1037 45.56 22.67 -5.22
C VAL A 1037 45.09 23.76 -4.28
N VAL A 1038 43.81 23.76 -3.94
CA VAL A 1038 43.21 24.79 -3.08
C VAL A 1038 42.53 24.18 -1.88
N TYR A 1039 42.66 24.82 -0.73
CA TYR A 1039 41.83 24.53 0.43
C TYR A 1039 40.47 25.23 0.25
N ASN A 1040 39.46 24.47 -0.15
CA ASN A 1040 38.12 25.00 -0.40
C ASN A 1040 37.32 25.01 0.90
N GLN A 1041 36.97 26.22 1.33
CA GLN A 1041 36.25 26.47 2.57
C GLN A 1041 34.78 26.87 2.33
N GLU A 1042 34.26 26.66 1.12
CA GLU A 1042 32.87 26.95 0.74
C GLU A 1042 31.88 26.22 1.66
N TYR A 1043 30.82 26.89 2.08
CA TYR A 1043 29.66 26.24 2.69
C TYR A 1043 28.43 27.14 2.61
N GLN A 1044 27.25 26.56 2.79
CA GLN A 1044 26.01 27.31 2.97
C GLN A 1044 25.16 26.65 4.05
N SER A 1045 24.68 27.44 5.01
CA SER A 1045 23.65 27.04 5.97
C SER A 1045 22.38 27.89 5.78
N ASN A 1046 21.38 27.66 6.63
CA ASN A 1046 20.21 28.52 6.71
C ASN A 1046 20.49 29.95 7.21
N ILE A 1047 21.68 30.25 7.74
CA ILE A 1047 22.01 31.54 8.37
C ILE A 1047 23.28 32.19 7.77
N SER A 1048 24.29 31.41 7.43
CA SER A 1048 25.60 31.89 7.00
C SER A 1048 26.13 31.15 5.78
N SER A 1049 27.11 31.75 5.08
CA SER A 1049 27.76 31.11 3.95
C SER A 1049 29.18 31.65 3.73
N LEU A 1050 30.02 30.81 3.14
CA LEU A 1050 31.29 31.20 2.53
C LEU A 1050 31.28 30.84 1.06
N GLN A 1051 31.76 31.76 0.24
CA GLN A 1051 31.88 31.55 -1.21
C GLN A 1051 33.05 30.62 -1.54
N TYR A 1052 33.01 30.06 -2.75
CA TYR A 1052 34.09 29.24 -3.29
C TYR A 1052 35.45 29.94 -3.18
N SER A 1053 36.44 29.21 -2.67
CA SER A 1053 37.76 29.78 -2.34
C SER A 1053 38.52 30.19 -3.61
N SER A 1054 39.15 31.36 -3.61
CA SER A 1054 40.03 31.77 -4.73
C SER A 1054 41.31 30.94 -4.76
N ALA A 1055 42.04 30.98 -5.88
CA ALA A 1055 43.43 30.52 -5.88
C ALA A 1055 44.22 31.28 -4.80
N ASN A 1056 45.21 30.61 -4.19
CA ASN A 1056 46.05 31.19 -3.14
C ASN A 1056 45.32 31.61 -1.86
N SER A 1057 44.16 31.02 -1.55
CA SER A 1057 43.40 31.27 -0.30
C SER A 1057 44.19 30.96 0.98
N GLY A 1058 45.29 30.20 0.86
CA GLY A 1058 46.16 29.82 1.98
C GLY A 1058 45.55 28.73 2.85
N ILE A 1059 46.05 28.61 4.08
CA ILE A 1059 45.65 27.56 5.04
C ILE A 1059 44.87 28.10 6.25
N ASN A 1060 44.65 29.42 6.32
CA ASN A 1060 43.97 30.04 7.44
C ASN A 1060 42.48 29.70 7.38
N ASN A 1061 41.96 29.17 8.48
CA ASN A 1061 40.53 28.87 8.61
C ASN A 1061 39.72 30.17 8.63
N LEU A 1062 38.81 30.30 7.67
CA LEU A 1062 37.75 31.31 7.67
C LEU A 1062 36.66 30.93 8.70
N SER A 1063 35.70 31.82 8.94
CA SER A 1063 34.58 31.57 9.86
C SER A 1063 33.84 30.28 9.50
N ALA A 1064 33.62 29.40 10.47
CA ALA A 1064 32.84 28.18 10.32
C ALA A 1064 31.35 28.43 10.66
N PRO A 1065 30.42 27.58 10.18
CA PRO A 1065 29.01 27.64 10.62
C PRO A 1065 28.91 27.45 12.13
N ALA A 1066 28.02 28.21 12.79
CA ALA A 1066 27.79 28.05 14.23
C ALA A 1066 27.07 26.74 14.57
N ILE A 1067 27.26 26.25 15.81
CA ILE A 1067 26.54 25.07 16.32
C ILE A 1067 25.03 25.33 16.25
N GLY A 1068 24.30 24.43 15.59
CA GLY A 1068 22.84 24.51 15.42
C GLY A 1068 22.37 25.12 14.09
N GLU A 1069 23.27 25.66 13.28
CA GLU A 1069 22.94 26.05 11.90
C GLU A 1069 22.64 24.81 11.05
N ILE A 1070 21.59 24.88 10.23
CA ILE A 1070 21.13 23.77 9.38
C ILE A 1070 21.89 23.81 8.07
N ALA A 1071 22.48 22.67 7.68
CA ALA A 1071 23.25 22.58 6.46
C ALA A 1071 22.38 22.67 5.21
N LEU A 1072 22.85 23.45 4.22
CA LEU A 1072 22.30 23.50 2.86
C LEU A 1072 23.34 23.14 1.81
N ASN A 1073 24.64 23.32 2.09
CA ASN A 1073 25.73 22.96 1.19
C ASN A 1073 27.07 22.80 1.93
N GLY A 1074 27.84 21.75 1.62
CA GLY A 1074 29.22 21.59 2.06
C GLY A 1074 30.21 22.09 1.00
N SER A 1075 31.50 22.09 1.31
CA SER A 1075 32.54 22.52 0.34
C SER A 1075 32.56 21.58 -0.88
N GLY A 1076 32.27 20.29 -0.64
CA GLY A 1076 32.10 19.28 -1.68
C GLY A 1076 30.73 19.28 -2.38
N GLY A 1077 29.88 20.29 -2.16
CA GLY A 1077 28.55 20.35 -2.77
C GLY A 1077 27.46 19.65 -1.95
N THR A 1078 26.39 19.22 -2.65
CA THR A 1078 25.18 18.62 -2.07
C THR A 1078 24.86 17.23 -2.63
N TYR A 1079 25.79 16.62 -3.36
CA TYR A 1079 25.62 15.33 -4.04
C TYR A 1079 26.43 14.22 -3.32
N LEU A 1080 26.54 13.03 -3.92
CA LEU A 1080 27.18 11.87 -3.31
C LEU A 1080 28.67 12.08 -2.94
N SER A 1081 29.36 13.01 -3.59
CA SER A 1081 30.74 13.41 -3.24
C SER A 1081 30.84 14.03 -1.84
N ASN A 1082 29.98 15.00 -1.53
CA ASN A 1082 29.83 15.54 -0.18
C ASN A 1082 29.37 14.46 0.80
N GLU A 1083 28.44 13.61 0.38
CA GLU A 1083 27.84 12.64 1.29
C GLU A 1083 28.83 11.57 1.76
N ILE A 1084 29.67 11.01 0.86
CA ILE A 1084 30.69 10.03 1.29
C ILE A 1084 31.71 10.66 2.23
N PHE A 1085 32.10 11.92 1.99
CA PHE A 1085 32.95 12.68 2.90
C PHE A 1085 32.27 12.82 4.27
N PHE A 1086 31.01 13.25 4.28
CA PHE A 1086 30.25 13.46 5.49
C PHE A 1086 30.09 12.18 6.31
N ARG A 1087 29.69 11.07 5.69
CA ARG A 1087 29.53 9.77 6.37
C ARG A 1087 30.83 9.25 6.97
N VAL A 1088 31.95 9.37 6.25
CA VAL A 1088 33.27 9.00 6.79
C VAL A 1088 33.67 9.88 7.97
N ALA A 1089 33.41 11.19 7.91
CA ALA A 1089 33.69 12.11 9.02
C ALA A 1089 32.81 11.80 10.24
N VAL A 1090 31.52 11.48 10.03
CA VAL A 1090 30.59 11.04 11.07
C VAL A 1090 31.10 9.77 11.74
N LEU A 1091 31.51 8.74 10.97
CA LEU A 1091 32.09 7.50 11.51
C LEU A 1091 33.35 7.76 12.34
N ARG A 1092 34.29 8.57 11.82
CA ARG A 1092 35.52 8.95 12.53
C ARG A 1092 35.21 9.59 13.89
N ASN A 1093 34.27 10.53 13.91
CA ASN A 1093 33.89 11.25 15.12
C ASN A 1093 33.15 10.36 16.11
N HIS A 1094 32.18 9.57 15.64
CA HIS A 1094 31.41 8.65 16.48
C HIS A 1094 32.32 7.63 17.19
N LEU A 1095 33.36 7.16 16.50
CA LEU A 1095 34.34 6.23 17.06
C LEU A 1095 35.48 6.91 17.84
N ASN A 1096 35.43 8.24 18.03
CA ASN A 1096 36.45 9.03 18.69
C ASN A 1096 37.87 8.84 18.10
N LEU A 1097 37.98 8.75 16.77
CA LEU A 1097 39.24 8.47 16.08
C LEU A 1097 40.01 9.72 15.63
N ASN A 1098 39.58 10.93 15.99
CA ASN A 1098 40.16 12.19 15.50
C ASN A 1098 41.68 12.35 15.76
N ASP A 1099 42.18 11.73 16.83
CA ASP A 1099 43.61 11.78 17.18
C ASP A 1099 44.45 10.80 16.36
N ASN A 1100 43.87 9.68 15.92
CA ASN A 1100 44.58 8.55 15.31
C ASN A 1100 44.31 8.35 13.82
N LEU A 1101 43.25 8.98 13.30
CA LEU A 1101 42.80 8.88 11.92
C LEU A 1101 42.57 10.28 11.33
N LYS A 1102 43.26 10.58 10.23
CA LYS A 1102 42.96 11.76 9.42
C LYS A 1102 41.92 11.40 8.35
N SER A 1103 40.91 12.24 8.11
CA SER A 1103 40.05 12.05 6.94
C SER A 1103 39.51 13.34 6.35
N GLY A 1104 39.25 13.29 5.05
CA GLY A 1104 38.74 14.41 4.28
C GLY A 1104 38.41 14.04 2.85
N HIS A 1105 38.12 15.06 2.05
CA HIS A 1105 37.73 14.90 0.65
C HIS A 1105 38.65 15.67 -0.29
N LEU A 1106 38.94 15.06 -1.43
CA LEU A 1106 39.68 15.64 -2.53
C LEU A 1106 38.80 15.63 -3.78
N HIS A 1107 38.31 16.81 -4.18
CA HIS A 1107 37.77 16.96 -5.53
C HIS A 1107 38.92 17.07 -6.53
N VAL A 1108 38.83 16.27 -7.58
CA VAL A 1108 39.80 16.23 -8.69
C VAL A 1108 39.24 16.95 -9.92
N PRO A 1109 40.09 17.48 -10.81
CA PRO A 1109 39.62 18.17 -12.00
C PRO A 1109 38.83 17.24 -12.94
N ILE A 1110 37.85 17.81 -13.65
CA ILE A 1110 37.22 17.21 -14.83
C ILE A 1110 38.28 17.10 -15.91
N LEU A 1111 38.38 15.92 -16.51
CA LEU A 1111 39.33 15.65 -17.60
C LEU A 1111 38.57 15.54 -18.91
N ASP A 1112 39.17 16.11 -19.96
CA ASP A 1112 38.67 15.94 -21.33
C ASP A 1112 38.66 14.46 -21.72
N VAL A 1113 37.50 13.98 -22.18
CA VAL A 1113 37.22 12.56 -22.37
C VAL A 1113 38.16 11.97 -23.44
N ASN A 1114 38.67 10.75 -23.20
CA ASN A 1114 39.64 10.04 -24.05
C ASN A 1114 41.02 10.72 -24.21
N ASN A 1115 41.31 11.82 -23.52
CA ASN A 1115 42.65 12.43 -23.52
C ASN A 1115 43.58 11.70 -22.54
N TYR A 1116 44.09 10.53 -22.94
CA TYR A 1116 44.92 9.67 -22.09
C TYR A 1116 46.20 10.35 -21.59
N SER A 1117 46.79 11.26 -22.38
CA SER A 1117 47.96 12.03 -21.94
C SER A 1117 47.62 12.98 -20.79
N LEU A 1118 46.45 13.63 -20.85
CA LEU A 1118 45.95 14.45 -19.75
C LEU A 1118 45.68 13.60 -18.50
N ALA A 1119 45.07 12.42 -18.66
CA ALA A 1119 44.81 11.52 -17.55
C ALA A 1119 46.09 10.93 -16.91
N ALA A 1120 47.11 10.62 -17.71
CA ALA A 1120 48.42 10.20 -17.21
C ALA A 1120 49.08 11.31 -16.37
N ASN A 1121 49.04 12.56 -16.85
CA ASN A 1121 49.53 13.73 -16.09
C ASN A 1121 48.72 13.94 -14.80
N PHE A 1122 47.41 13.79 -14.86
CA PHE A 1122 46.52 13.85 -13.70
C PHE A 1122 46.87 12.82 -12.62
N ILE A 1123 47.24 11.59 -12.98
CA ILE A 1123 47.70 10.57 -12.03
C ILE A 1123 48.99 11.01 -11.32
N VAL A 1124 49.93 11.62 -12.07
CA VAL A 1124 51.18 12.15 -11.51
C VAL A 1124 50.89 13.28 -10.51
N GLU A 1125 49.98 14.19 -10.86
CA GLU A 1125 49.53 15.27 -9.98
C GLU A 1125 48.87 14.73 -8.70
N THR A 1126 47.91 13.80 -8.85
CA THR A 1126 47.22 13.19 -7.71
C THR A 1126 48.20 12.45 -6.80
N THR A 1127 49.18 11.75 -7.37
CA THR A 1127 50.24 11.06 -6.60
C THR A 1127 51.09 12.05 -5.81
N LYS A 1128 51.37 13.25 -6.34
CA LYS A 1128 52.11 14.31 -5.62
C LYS A 1128 51.30 14.83 -4.43
N ILE A 1129 50.02 15.15 -4.63
CA ILE A 1129 49.11 15.60 -3.56
C ILE A 1129 49.04 14.55 -2.44
N LEU A 1130 48.97 13.27 -2.82
CA LEU A 1130 48.93 12.19 -1.86
C LEU A 1130 50.25 12.02 -1.10
N LYS A 1131 51.40 12.19 -1.77
CA LYS A 1131 52.71 12.23 -1.12
C LYS A 1131 52.81 13.38 -0.12
N ASP A 1132 52.28 14.56 -0.48
CA ASP A 1132 52.23 15.71 0.42
C ASP A 1132 51.41 15.39 1.68
N ALA A 1133 50.26 14.73 1.54
CA ALA A 1133 49.46 14.28 2.68
C ALA A 1133 50.21 13.24 3.56
N ILE A 1134 50.85 12.25 2.93
CA ILE A 1134 51.54 11.14 3.61
C ILE A 1134 52.75 11.62 4.43
N GLN A 1135 53.37 12.76 4.10
CA GLN A 1135 54.49 13.32 4.89
C GLN A 1135 54.15 13.56 6.37
N SER A 1136 52.86 13.65 6.71
CA SER A 1136 52.39 13.83 8.09
C SER A 1136 52.30 12.53 8.92
N LEU A 1137 52.53 11.35 8.32
CA LEU A 1137 52.26 10.03 8.91
C LEU A 1137 53.47 9.34 9.54
#